data_AF-V4AYC6-F1
#
_entry.id   AF-V4AYC6-F1
#
_cell.length_a   1.000
_cell.length_b   1.000
_cell.length_c   1.000
_cell.angle_alpha   90.00
_cell.angle_beta   90.00
_cell.angle_gamma   90.00
#
_symmetry.space_group_name_H-M   'P 1'
#
loop_
_entity.id
_entity.type
_entity.pdbx_description
1 polymer ?
#
loop_
_entity_poly.entity_id
_entity_poly.type
_entity_poly.pdbx_seq_one_letter_code
_entity_poly.pdbx_strand_id
1 'polypeptide(L)'
;MSASTSPEDKDQKSFDNGIKCVNLLVNPDNLYKLANGKVSQLHLHQSLPSTINLTKLLNNLTNLKVLDLSHNNMGPQAFRAVCLAMSNNMTIISLNLSDNRADTDSAACIGMMLKENKTLQYLDVSGNNLGKDYFSRCVGPALKTNSSLLTLRAESIGSVDMKLLLESLQENNSLEDFNISNNQITDRTCIGKYLAVCLQQKSSTKLYSINISNCNMNPDGIKLLLQGLQGNITLTHLNMSGNEFGSLQTFYEVILCCFQLKTLSYLSITDARLSDITLQRKDIQTSTVSALEILKLNSSKLTNELFSLLAQQLSGKLTNLTELDIGNNPDLKVTCLLDIYKLTSGDSKKSSIKRLSYGLNDIEDIANNLKTNWTQLNYLNLRKCKVSMAGLTCLSVLVQNKELPITTLVLDGLKLSGTPAFNDFCSALPSSHITAISFDGCQLADEDLVPFCQAMGKGLKLHMLKLSANRLTDEFTSTFVKNLLQVSNYPLAVLDLSNNQLNNKTPSEIVRLYSTKGYKTLLHSINLQSNNIGSEGIITIVSCITPTSILNTLYIDKQRTSFEESQVNDIGMKIATKLGYKVNIKDNTIETGCSPLPNILQSGIHINISSLGGHTGEIIYKLDCPAIVTDLSSRQLLYLTFSQVMEIASHLKGYKDGECILSNVEFNMITGSNKDREVPSWLQLSDKRDVGLYLSNLPGNATVNKLEAIFEMEADCNVDEICLMKDPVSRNNSGIGWVLMSDAKSVEKAIQFFQQGEAKIFGQPFLISRIQVKLHDSASLEAEQKARKDMEERLKQRKIDEAAHRQLILHNTEESWKRHAYRLAHPAYADGRIW
;
A
#
# COMPACT_ATOMS: atom_id res chain seq x y z
N MET A 1 -1.17 -14.78 29.65
CA MET A 1 -2.27 -15.77 29.55
C MET A 1 -2.54 -15.98 28.07
N SER A 2 -2.22 -17.16 27.55
CA SER A 2 -2.46 -17.52 26.15
C SER A 2 -3.95 -17.80 25.96
N ALA A 3 -4.69 -16.87 25.33
CA ALA A 3 -6.00 -17.19 24.81
C ALA A 3 -5.84 -18.38 23.85
N SER A 4 -6.54 -19.48 24.12
CA SER A 4 -6.62 -20.61 23.20
C SER A 4 -7.24 -20.10 21.90
N THR A 5 -6.42 -19.94 20.86
CA THR A 5 -6.90 -19.64 19.51
C THR A 5 -7.89 -20.74 19.11
N SER A 6 -9.06 -20.33 18.60
CA SER A 6 -10.05 -21.32 18.17
C SER A 6 -9.44 -22.18 17.05
N PRO A 7 -9.88 -23.44 16.86
CA PRO A 7 -9.40 -24.26 15.76
C PRO A 7 -9.56 -23.60 14.37
N GLU A 8 -10.60 -22.77 14.19
CA GLU A 8 -10.84 -21.99 12.97
C GLU A 8 -9.75 -20.92 12.75
N ASP A 9 -9.37 -20.20 13.82
CA ASP A 9 -8.27 -19.21 13.76
C ASP A 9 -6.92 -19.86 13.40
N LYS A 10 -6.72 -21.11 13.84
CA LYS A 10 -5.48 -21.86 13.55
C LYS A 10 -5.41 -22.28 12.08
N ASP A 11 -6.50 -22.76 11.50
CA ASP A 11 -6.53 -23.20 10.11
C ASP A 11 -6.44 -21.99 9.16
N GLN A 12 -7.15 -20.89 9.45
CA GLN A 12 -7.00 -19.62 8.72
C GLN A 12 -5.55 -19.10 8.78
N LYS A 13 -4.95 -19.01 9.97
CA LYS A 13 -3.56 -18.55 10.12
C LYS A 13 -2.55 -19.44 9.36
N SER A 14 -2.78 -20.75 9.37
CA SER A 14 -1.93 -21.70 8.63
C SER A 14 -2.06 -21.51 7.13
N PHE A 15 -3.28 -21.29 6.62
CA PHE A 15 -3.54 -20.98 5.23
C PHE A 15 -2.92 -19.65 4.80
N ASP A 16 -3.11 -18.57 5.58
CA ASP A 16 -2.55 -17.25 5.28
C ASP A 16 -1.02 -17.30 5.20
N ASN A 17 -0.38 -18.01 6.13
CA ASN A 17 1.07 -18.21 6.10
C ASN A 17 1.50 -19.08 4.92
N GLY A 18 0.70 -20.09 4.54
CA GLY A 18 0.95 -20.92 3.38
C GLY A 18 0.88 -20.14 2.06
N ILE A 19 -0.15 -19.31 1.87
CA ILE A 19 -0.28 -18.39 0.74
C ILE A 19 0.92 -17.44 0.67
N LYS A 20 1.39 -16.91 1.80
CA LYS A 20 2.55 -15.99 1.83
C LYS A 20 3.88 -16.65 1.52
N CYS A 21 4.00 -17.96 1.70
CA CYS A 21 5.25 -18.71 1.50
C CYS A 21 5.26 -19.57 0.24
N VAL A 22 4.16 -19.64 -0.52
CA VAL A 22 4.10 -20.46 -1.73
C VAL A 22 4.91 -19.80 -2.85
N ASN A 23 5.88 -20.52 -3.39
CA ASN A 23 6.73 -20.09 -4.50
C ASN A 23 6.89 -21.25 -5.51
N LEU A 24 7.71 -21.08 -6.55
CA LEU A 24 7.87 -22.07 -7.61
C LEU A 24 8.49 -23.41 -7.15
N LEU A 25 9.17 -23.44 -5.99
CA LEU A 25 9.73 -24.68 -5.43
C LEU A 25 8.66 -25.54 -4.75
N VAL A 26 7.57 -24.94 -4.27
CA VAL A 26 6.59 -25.62 -3.42
C VAL A 26 5.67 -26.53 -4.24
N ASN A 27 5.48 -27.77 -3.77
CA ASN A 27 4.49 -28.68 -4.30
C ASN A 27 3.07 -28.14 -4.04
N PRO A 28 2.25 -27.95 -5.09
CA PRO A 28 0.91 -27.37 -4.97
C PRO A 28 -0.02 -28.09 -3.97
N ASP A 29 0.11 -29.41 -3.84
CA ASP A 29 -0.74 -30.21 -2.94
C ASP A 29 -0.57 -29.82 -1.47
N ASN A 30 0.55 -29.21 -1.08
CA ASN A 30 0.72 -28.68 0.26
C ASN A 30 -0.22 -27.51 0.53
N LEU A 31 -0.37 -26.58 -0.41
CA LEU A 31 -1.28 -25.44 -0.26
C LEU A 31 -2.74 -25.90 -0.33
N TYR A 32 -3.07 -26.82 -1.23
CA TYR A 32 -4.44 -27.35 -1.36
C TYR A 32 -4.94 -28.04 -0.10
N LYS A 33 -4.06 -28.68 0.69
CA LYS A 33 -4.42 -29.27 1.99
C LYS A 33 -4.75 -28.22 3.06
N LEU A 34 -4.16 -27.03 2.96
CA LEU A 34 -4.45 -25.92 3.88
C LEU A 34 -5.77 -25.23 3.52
N ALA A 35 -6.11 -25.17 2.23
CA ALA A 35 -7.43 -24.71 1.78
C ALA A 35 -8.49 -25.73 2.21
N ASN A 36 -9.39 -25.33 3.10
CA ASN A 36 -10.48 -26.17 3.59
C ASN A 36 -11.67 -25.30 4.05
N GLY A 37 -12.79 -25.94 4.42
CA GLY A 37 -14.03 -25.25 4.78
C GLY A 37 -13.99 -24.39 6.05
N LYS A 38 -12.89 -24.37 6.81
CA LYS A 38 -12.69 -23.46 7.96
C LYS A 38 -11.94 -22.19 7.58
N VAL A 39 -11.34 -22.15 6.40
CA VAL A 39 -10.75 -20.93 5.85
C VAL A 39 -11.89 -20.07 5.30
N SER A 40 -11.98 -18.84 5.79
CA SER A 40 -13.03 -17.89 5.42
C SER A 40 -12.49 -16.63 4.74
N GLN A 41 -11.16 -16.47 4.67
CA GLN A 41 -10.52 -15.31 4.06
C GLN A 41 -9.48 -15.73 3.04
N LEU A 42 -9.46 -15.04 1.90
CA LEU A 42 -8.45 -15.18 0.86
C LEU A 42 -7.90 -13.81 0.49
N HIS A 43 -6.60 -13.62 0.69
CA HIS A 43 -5.86 -12.42 0.34
C HIS A 43 -4.90 -12.73 -0.81
N LEU A 44 -5.17 -12.17 -1.98
CA LEU A 44 -4.34 -12.35 -3.18
C LEU A 44 -3.84 -10.99 -3.64
N HIS A 45 -2.80 -10.45 -2.98
CA HIS A 45 -2.16 -9.18 -3.36
C HIS A 45 -1.21 -9.31 -4.57
N GLN A 46 -0.93 -10.55 -4.97
CA GLN A 46 -0.13 -10.88 -6.15
C GLN A 46 -0.60 -12.21 -6.74
N SER A 47 -0.23 -12.45 -7.99
CA SER A 47 -0.46 -13.72 -8.69
C SER A 47 0.22 -14.87 -7.96
N LEU A 48 -0.46 -16.01 -7.89
CA LEU A 48 0.14 -17.25 -7.41
C LEU A 48 1.10 -17.81 -8.47
N PRO A 49 2.15 -18.55 -8.05
CA PRO A 49 3.06 -19.21 -8.98
C PRO A 49 2.29 -20.09 -9.98
N SER A 50 2.81 -20.22 -11.21
CA SER A 50 2.16 -20.99 -12.29
C SER A 50 1.94 -22.47 -11.96
N THR A 51 2.62 -23.00 -10.93
CA THR A 51 2.42 -24.35 -10.40
C THR A 51 1.08 -24.49 -9.65
N ILE A 52 0.49 -23.40 -9.18
CA ILE A 52 -0.77 -23.41 -8.43
C ILE A 52 -1.95 -23.18 -9.37
N ASN A 53 -2.75 -24.23 -9.57
CA ASN A 53 -4.09 -24.12 -10.13
C ASN A 53 -5.04 -23.39 -9.14
N LEU A 54 -5.49 -22.20 -9.52
CA LEU A 54 -6.32 -21.32 -8.69
C LEU A 54 -7.75 -21.84 -8.55
N THR A 55 -8.35 -22.35 -9.62
CA THR A 55 -9.68 -23.01 -9.56
C THR A 55 -9.73 -24.13 -8.51
N LYS A 56 -8.73 -25.02 -8.49
CA LYS A 56 -8.62 -26.10 -7.50
C LYS A 56 -8.48 -25.55 -6.07
N LEU A 57 -7.73 -24.48 -5.89
CA LEU A 57 -7.59 -23.79 -4.60
C LEU A 57 -8.95 -23.24 -4.12
N LEU A 58 -9.64 -22.49 -4.97
CA LEU A 58 -10.92 -21.85 -4.65
C LEU A 58 -12.00 -22.88 -4.33
N ASN A 59 -12.05 -24.01 -5.05
CA ASN A 59 -13.01 -25.08 -4.79
C ASN A 59 -12.89 -25.71 -3.39
N ASN A 60 -11.70 -25.65 -2.79
CA ASN A 60 -11.49 -26.12 -1.41
C ASN A 60 -11.94 -25.09 -0.35
N LEU A 61 -12.10 -23.82 -0.72
CA LEU A 61 -12.49 -22.71 0.17
C LEU A 61 -14.02 -22.56 0.24
N THR A 62 -14.71 -23.61 0.68
CA THR A 62 -16.18 -23.68 0.64
C THR A 62 -16.91 -22.69 1.57
N ASN A 63 -16.20 -22.01 2.47
CA ASN A 63 -16.75 -21.02 3.40
C ASN A 63 -16.13 -19.63 3.21
N LEU A 64 -15.67 -19.31 2.00
CA LEU A 64 -15.05 -18.01 1.72
C LEU A 64 -16.04 -16.85 1.95
N LYS A 65 -15.66 -15.91 2.80
CA LYS A 65 -16.44 -14.72 3.23
C LYS A 65 -15.73 -13.40 2.91
N VAL A 66 -14.39 -13.40 2.98
CA VAL A 66 -13.56 -12.21 2.74
C VAL A 66 -12.66 -12.47 1.53
N LEU A 67 -12.73 -11.59 0.55
CA LEU A 67 -11.89 -11.65 -0.64
C LEU A 67 -11.16 -10.32 -0.82
N ASP A 68 -9.83 -10.37 -0.76
CA ASP A 68 -8.97 -9.23 -1.02
C ASP A 68 -8.17 -9.45 -2.31
N LEU A 69 -8.45 -8.62 -3.31
CA LEU A 69 -7.76 -8.58 -4.60
C LEU A 69 -7.04 -7.23 -4.82
N SER A 70 -6.78 -6.48 -3.75
CA SER A 70 -6.15 -5.17 -3.83
C SER A 70 -4.72 -5.23 -4.39
N HIS A 71 -4.25 -4.09 -4.91
CA HIS A 71 -2.89 -3.89 -5.39
C HIS A 71 -2.46 -4.83 -6.53
N ASN A 72 -3.40 -5.40 -7.29
CA ASN A 72 -3.09 -6.25 -8.43
C ASN A 72 -3.02 -5.51 -9.75
N ASN A 73 -3.44 -4.25 -9.83
CA ASN A 73 -3.37 -3.52 -11.09
C ASN A 73 -3.94 -4.33 -12.29
N MET A 74 -5.06 -5.01 -12.06
CA MET A 74 -5.63 -5.99 -12.99
C MET A 74 -6.25 -5.35 -14.26
N GLY A 75 -6.48 -4.04 -14.23
CA GLY A 75 -7.09 -3.28 -15.32
C GLY A 75 -8.63 -3.31 -15.28
N PRO A 76 -9.28 -2.46 -16.08
CA PRO A 76 -10.72 -2.22 -15.98
C PRO A 76 -11.57 -3.42 -16.41
N GLN A 77 -11.13 -4.21 -17.40
CA GLN A 77 -11.86 -5.41 -17.84
C GLN A 77 -11.95 -6.45 -16.71
N ALA A 78 -10.82 -6.75 -16.07
CA ALA A 78 -10.75 -7.67 -14.95
C ALA A 78 -11.59 -7.17 -13.76
N PHE A 79 -11.48 -5.87 -13.43
CA PHE A 79 -12.25 -5.24 -12.36
C PHE A 79 -13.77 -5.40 -12.56
N ARG A 80 -14.26 -5.11 -13.77
CA ARG A 80 -15.68 -5.25 -14.12
C ARG A 80 -16.15 -6.69 -14.01
N ALA A 81 -15.32 -7.66 -14.42
CA ALA A 81 -15.67 -9.08 -14.32
C ALA A 81 -15.94 -9.50 -12.87
N VAL A 82 -15.13 -9.03 -11.91
CA VAL A 82 -15.36 -9.29 -10.48
C VAL A 82 -16.66 -8.64 -10.00
N CYS A 83 -16.90 -7.35 -10.31
CA CYS A 83 -18.14 -6.68 -9.90
C CYS A 83 -19.40 -7.37 -10.43
N LEU A 84 -19.40 -7.81 -11.69
CA LEU A 84 -20.53 -8.51 -12.29
C LEU A 84 -20.73 -9.88 -11.64
N ALA A 85 -19.66 -10.64 -11.42
CA ALA A 85 -19.74 -11.93 -10.71
C ALA A 85 -20.29 -11.78 -9.29
N MET A 86 -19.93 -10.69 -8.61
CA MET A 86 -20.40 -10.37 -7.27
C MET A 86 -21.87 -9.98 -7.19
N SER A 87 -22.51 -9.59 -8.29
CA SER A 87 -23.90 -9.13 -8.27
C SER A 87 -24.88 -10.20 -7.73
N ASN A 88 -24.60 -11.47 -8.00
CA ASN A 88 -25.41 -12.61 -7.55
C ASN A 88 -24.73 -13.47 -6.46
N ASN A 89 -23.52 -13.11 -6.05
CA ASN A 89 -22.81 -13.87 -5.03
C ASN A 89 -23.45 -13.64 -3.65
N MET A 90 -23.73 -14.73 -2.92
CA MET A 90 -24.37 -14.69 -1.60
C MET A 90 -23.42 -15.11 -0.46
N THR A 91 -22.15 -15.38 -0.75
CA THR A 91 -21.20 -15.91 0.24
C THR A 91 -20.28 -14.83 0.78
N ILE A 92 -19.77 -13.95 -0.09
CA ILE A 92 -18.83 -12.89 0.25
C ILE A 92 -19.56 -11.75 0.97
N ILE A 93 -18.98 -11.33 2.10
CA ILE A 93 -19.45 -10.20 2.91
C ILE A 93 -18.45 -9.04 2.89
N SER A 94 -17.19 -9.28 2.54
CA SER A 94 -16.15 -8.26 2.44
C SER A 94 -15.34 -8.43 1.17
N LEU A 95 -15.29 -7.37 0.36
CA LEU A 95 -14.58 -7.32 -0.91
C LEU A 95 -13.67 -6.10 -0.95
N ASN A 96 -12.37 -6.35 -1.16
CA ASN A 96 -11.39 -5.30 -1.41
C ASN A 96 -10.89 -5.37 -2.86
N LEU A 97 -11.13 -4.29 -3.60
CA LEU A 97 -10.70 -4.08 -4.98
C LEU A 97 -9.78 -2.86 -5.13
N SER A 98 -9.20 -2.34 -4.05
CA SER A 98 -8.38 -1.12 -4.11
C SER A 98 -7.16 -1.26 -5.02
N ASP A 99 -6.74 -0.16 -5.65
CA ASP A 99 -5.50 -0.07 -6.44
C ASP A 99 -5.41 -1.09 -7.60
N ASN A 100 -6.46 -1.16 -8.42
CA ASN A 100 -6.58 -2.12 -9.53
C ASN A 100 -6.67 -1.48 -10.93
N ARG A 101 -6.41 -0.16 -11.04
CA ARG A 101 -6.50 0.61 -12.29
C ARG A 101 -7.83 0.39 -13.03
N ALA A 102 -8.93 0.60 -12.32
CA ALA A 102 -10.24 0.66 -12.95
C ALA A 102 -10.44 1.94 -13.78
N ASP A 103 -11.63 2.10 -14.35
CA ASP A 103 -12.00 3.24 -15.16
C ASP A 103 -13.46 3.68 -14.96
N THR A 104 -13.88 4.71 -15.68
CA THR A 104 -15.23 5.28 -15.63
C THR A 104 -16.35 4.25 -15.83
N ASP A 105 -16.16 3.24 -16.70
CA ASP A 105 -17.19 2.23 -16.94
C ASP A 105 -17.28 1.20 -15.81
N SER A 106 -16.18 1.03 -15.07
CA SER A 106 -16.15 0.18 -13.88
C SER A 106 -17.09 0.68 -12.80
N ALA A 107 -17.32 2.00 -12.69
CA ALA A 107 -18.34 2.59 -11.81
C ALA A 107 -19.76 2.07 -12.07
N ALA A 108 -20.12 1.81 -13.33
CA ALA A 108 -21.44 1.26 -13.66
C ALA A 108 -21.60 -0.17 -13.13
N CYS A 109 -20.55 -0.98 -13.24
CA CYS A 109 -20.55 -2.35 -12.70
C CYS A 109 -20.60 -2.35 -11.16
N ILE A 110 -19.95 -1.39 -10.49
CA ILE A 110 -20.09 -1.21 -9.03
C ILE A 110 -21.53 -0.88 -8.66
N GLY A 111 -22.17 0.06 -9.38
CA GLY A 111 -23.57 0.42 -9.15
C GLY A 111 -24.52 -0.77 -9.32
N MET A 112 -24.32 -1.59 -10.36
CA MET A 112 -25.09 -2.82 -10.57
C MET A 112 -24.87 -3.83 -9.44
N MET A 113 -23.61 -4.08 -9.07
CA MET A 113 -23.26 -4.97 -7.97
C MET A 113 -23.95 -4.56 -6.67
N LEU A 114 -23.88 -3.29 -6.29
CA LEU A 114 -24.51 -2.80 -5.06
C LEU A 114 -26.04 -2.79 -5.13
N LYS A 115 -26.62 -2.63 -6.31
CA LYS A 115 -28.07 -2.67 -6.47
C LYS A 115 -28.62 -4.08 -6.25
N GLU A 116 -27.96 -5.09 -6.81
CA GLU A 116 -28.43 -6.48 -6.80
C GLU A 116 -27.94 -7.27 -5.58
N ASN A 117 -26.68 -7.08 -5.16
CA ASN A 117 -26.09 -7.82 -4.04
C ASN A 117 -26.70 -7.37 -2.70
N LYS A 118 -27.09 -8.35 -1.87
CA LYS A 118 -27.72 -8.15 -0.54
C LYS A 118 -26.92 -8.75 0.62
N THR A 119 -25.70 -9.25 0.37
CA THR A 119 -24.85 -9.89 1.40
C THR A 119 -23.58 -9.10 1.69
N LEU A 120 -23.10 -8.29 0.74
CA LEU A 120 -21.88 -7.51 0.87
C LEU A 120 -22.08 -6.41 1.91
N GLN A 121 -21.22 -6.42 2.92
CA GLN A 121 -21.20 -5.48 4.05
C GLN A 121 -20.02 -4.51 3.95
N TYR A 122 -18.90 -4.92 3.38
CA TYR A 122 -17.71 -4.10 3.21
C TYR A 122 -17.29 -4.05 1.74
N LEU A 123 -17.10 -2.85 1.21
CA LEU A 123 -16.54 -2.62 -0.12
C LEU A 123 -15.45 -1.55 -0.07
N ASP A 124 -14.26 -1.91 -0.55
CA ASP A 124 -13.18 -0.96 -0.83
C ASP A 124 -12.87 -0.91 -2.33
N VAL A 125 -13.01 0.27 -2.92
CA VAL A 125 -12.71 0.56 -4.34
C VAL A 125 -11.71 1.70 -4.46
N SER A 126 -10.93 1.97 -3.42
CA SER A 126 -9.97 3.08 -3.35
C SER A 126 -8.88 2.97 -4.44
N GLY A 127 -8.31 4.09 -4.88
CA GLY A 127 -7.19 4.10 -5.84
C GLY A 127 -7.55 3.71 -7.28
N ASN A 128 -8.83 3.77 -7.67
CA ASN A 128 -9.33 3.19 -8.94
C ASN A 128 -9.86 4.16 -10.01
N ASN A 129 -9.45 5.45 -10.01
CA ASN A 129 -9.82 6.45 -11.02
C ASN A 129 -11.23 6.27 -11.67
N LEU A 130 -12.29 6.27 -10.86
CA LEU A 130 -13.64 5.80 -11.24
C LEU A 130 -14.47 6.83 -12.01
N GLY A 131 -13.79 7.79 -12.66
CA GLY A 131 -14.41 8.82 -13.48
C GLY A 131 -15.06 9.96 -12.69
N LYS A 132 -15.23 11.10 -13.35
CA LYS A 132 -15.59 12.37 -12.71
C LYS A 132 -17.01 12.41 -12.13
N ASP A 133 -18.05 12.19 -12.92
CA ASP A 133 -19.43 12.20 -12.42
C ASP A 133 -20.03 10.78 -12.36
N TYR A 134 -19.46 9.84 -13.10
CA TYR A 134 -20.00 8.49 -13.27
C TYR A 134 -20.07 7.69 -11.97
N PHE A 135 -19.04 7.74 -11.12
CA PHE A 135 -19.07 7.05 -9.84
C PHE A 135 -20.30 7.41 -9.02
N SER A 136 -20.51 8.70 -8.79
CA SER A 136 -21.64 9.23 -8.03
C SER A 136 -22.99 8.91 -8.69
N ARG A 137 -23.06 8.99 -10.02
CA ARG A 137 -24.28 8.70 -10.80
C ARG A 137 -24.70 7.24 -10.76
N CYS A 138 -23.75 6.32 -10.72
CA CYS A 138 -24.02 4.89 -10.70
C CYS A 138 -24.17 4.35 -9.28
N VAL A 139 -23.32 4.78 -8.35
CA VAL A 139 -23.27 4.24 -6.98
C VAL A 139 -24.31 4.89 -6.08
N GLY A 140 -24.62 6.18 -6.24
CA GLY A 140 -25.61 6.89 -5.42
C GLY A 140 -26.98 6.20 -5.40
N PRO A 141 -27.65 6.02 -6.55
CA PRO A 141 -28.96 5.37 -6.61
C PRO A 141 -28.96 3.93 -6.09
N ALA A 142 -27.87 3.19 -6.29
CA ALA A 142 -27.72 1.84 -5.75
C ALA A 142 -27.63 1.87 -4.22
N LEU A 143 -26.79 2.74 -3.67
CA LEU A 143 -26.58 2.91 -2.23
C LEU A 143 -27.86 3.36 -1.52
N LYS A 144 -28.65 4.24 -2.14
CA LYS A 144 -29.96 4.67 -1.62
C LYS A 144 -30.86 3.50 -1.20
N THR A 145 -30.83 2.40 -1.95
CA THR A 145 -31.71 1.23 -1.73
C THR A 145 -30.98 0.01 -1.18
N ASN A 146 -29.65 0.05 -1.09
CA ASN A 146 -28.87 -1.04 -0.54
C ASN A 146 -28.97 -1.03 1.00
N SER A 147 -29.39 -2.15 1.57
CA SER A 147 -29.55 -2.33 3.02
C SER A 147 -28.50 -3.24 3.66
N SER A 148 -27.56 -3.77 2.88
CA SER A 148 -26.53 -4.72 3.36
C SER A 148 -25.18 -4.06 3.61
N LEU A 149 -24.83 -3.04 2.84
CA LEU A 149 -23.52 -2.39 2.89
C LEU A 149 -23.41 -1.52 4.13
N LEU A 150 -22.42 -1.81 4.97
CA LEU A 150 -22.10 -1.10 6.21
C LEU A 150 -20.89 -0.18 6.02
N THR A 151 -19.93 -0.59 5.18
CA THR A 151 -18.70 0.17 4.93
C THR A 151 -18.49 0.40 3.44
N LEU A 152 -18.31 1.66 3.05
CA LEU A 152 -17.89 2.06 1.70
C LEU A 152 -16.61 2.89 1.78
N ARG A 153 -15.54 2.38 1.17
CA ARG A 153 -14.29 3.09 0.98
C ARG A 153 -14.06 3.37 -0.50
N ALA A 154 -13.97 4.65 -0.83
CA ALA A 154 -13.72 5.15 -2.17
C ALA A 154 -12.70 6.30 -2.10
N GLU A 155 -11.54 6.02 -1.50
CA GLU A 155 -10.44 6.97 -1.34
C GLU A 155 -9.62 7.11 -2.63
N SER A 156 -9.14 8.31 -2.96
CA SER A 156 -8.27 8.53 -4.14
C SER A 156 -8.82 7.97 -5.46
N ILE A 157 -10.13 8.04 -5.70
CA ILE A 157 -10.77 7.59 -6.94
C ILE A 157 -10.78 8.66 -8.04
N GLY A 158 -10.11 9.80 -7.82
CA GLY A 158 -9.87 10.85 -8.82
C GLY A 158 -10.53 12.19 -8.49
N SER A 159 -10.70 13.04 -9.51
CA SER A 159 -11.56 14.23 -9.40
C SER A 159 -12.99 13.83 -9.65
N VAL A 160 -13.88 14.04 -8.66
CA VAL A 160 -15.23 13.47 -8.67
C VAL A 160 -16.29 14.50 -8.26
N ASP A 161 -17.42 14.50 -8.95
CA ASP A 161 -18.67 15.10 -8.47
C ASP A 161 -19.37 14.10 -7.55
N MET A 162 -19.37 14.35 -6.24
CA MET A 162 -19.97 13.47 -5.24
C MET A 162 -21.43 13.81 -4.92
N LYS A 163 -22.04 14.76 -5.63
CA LYS A 163 -23.37 15.27 -5.30
C LYS A 163 -24.43 14.17 -5.20
N LEU A 164 -24.61 13.37 -6.25
CA LEU A 164 -25.68 12.36 -6.27
C LEU A 164 -25.46 11.23 -5.25
N LEU A 165 -24.20 10.83 -5.03
CA LEU A 165 -23.83 9.88 -3.97
C LEU A 165 -24.24 10.39 -2.60
N LEU A 166 -23.87 11.64 -2.27
CA LEU A 166 -24.13 12.24 -0.97
C LEU A 166 -25.62 12.56 -0.76
N GLU A 167 -26.32 12.99 -1.81
CA GLU A 167 -27.78 13.18 -1.80
C GLU A 167 -28.49 11.84 -1.54
N SER A 168 -28.08 10.78 -2.25
CA SER A 168 -28.63 9.43 -2.06
C SER A 168 -28.36 8.86 -0.66
N LEU A 169 -27.22 9.21 -0.05
CA LEU A 169 -26.84 8.76 1.29
C LEU A 169 -27.80 9.28 2.38
N GLN A 170 -28.50 10.40 2.15
CA GLN A 170 -29.47 10.96 3.09
C GLN A 170 -30.66 10.03 3.35
N GLU A 171 -30.96 9.15 2.39
CA GLU A 171 -32.07 8.19 2.47
C GLU A 171 -31.59 6.77 2.84
N ASN A 172 -30.27 6.55 2.91
CA ASN A 172 -29.71 5.27 3.32
C ASN A 172 -29.73 5.12 4.85
N ASN A 173 -30.03 3.91 5.33
CA ASN A 173 -30.16 3.59 6.76
C ASN A 173 -29.30 2.41 7.22
N SER A 174 -28.40 1.94 6.36
CA SER A 174 -27.51 0.80 6.60
C SER A 174 -26.05 1.21 6.76
N LEU A 175 -25.58 2.23 6.04
CA LEU A 175 -24.17 2.60 6.01
C LEU A 175 -23.72 3.21 7.34
N GLU A 176 -22.63 2.69 7.85
CA GLU A 176 -22.02 3.01 9.15
C GLU A 176 -20.68 3.72 8.99
N ASP A 177 -19.86 3.26 8.03
CA ASP A 177 -18.52 3.79 7.76
C ASP A 177 -18.41 4.30 6.31
N PHE A 178 -18.12 5.59 6.18
CA PHE A 178 -18.02 6.26 4.88
C PHE A 178 -16.67 6.97 4.71
N ASN A 179 -15.86 6.50 3.76
CA ASN A 179 -14.57 7.11 3.43
C ASN A 179 -14.53 7.53 1.95
N ILE A 180 -14.42 8.83 1.71
CA ILE A 180 -14.21 9.44 0.38
C ILE A 180 -12.98 10.36 0.37
N SER A 181 -12.03 10.12 1.27
CA SER A 181 -10.83 10.94 1.41
C SER A 181 -9.97 10.97 0.14
N ASN A 182 -9.09 11.95 0.05
CA ASN A 182 -8.12 12.13 -1.04
C ASN A 182 -8.76 12.23 -2.45
N ASN A 183 -10.02 12.66 -2.54
CA ASN A 183 -10.70 12.93 -3.80
C ASN A 183 -10.75 14.44 -4.09
N GLN A 184 -10.51 14.84 -5.33
CA GLN A 184 -10.62 16.24 -5.73
C GLN A 184 -12.07 16.58 -6.08
N ILE A 185 -12.86 16.96 -5.06
CA ILE A 185 -14.28 17.25 -5.24
C ILE A 185 -14.46 18.65 -5.86
N THR A 186 -15.23 18.70 -6.94
CA THR A 186 -15.41 19.92 -7.75
C THR A 186 -16.35 20.92 -7.10
N ASP A 187 -17.49 20.47 -6.58
CA ASP A 187 -18.36 21.31 -5.74
C ASP A 187 -17.83 21.29 -4.30
N ARG A 188 -17.04 22.30 -3.96
CA ARG A 188 -16.35 22.40 -2.67
C ARG A 188 -17.29 22.58 -1.47
N THR A 189 -18.60 22.80 -1.71
CA THR A 189 -19.63 22.93 -0.67
C THR A 189 -20.48 21.68 -0.50
N CYS A 190 -20.52 20.77 -1.48
CA CYS A 190 -21.47 19.66 -1.51
C CYS A 190 -21.35 18.74 -0.29
N ILE A 191 -20.12 18.39 0.11
CA ILE A 191 -19.86 17.50 1.26
C ILE A 191 -20.55 18.04 2.51
N GLY A 192 -20.27 19.29 2.85
CA GLY A 192 -20.85 19.95 4.02
C GLY A 192 -22.37 20.05 3.93
N LYS A 193 -22.90 20.45 2.76
CA LYS A 193 -24.34 20.58 2.54
C LYS A 193 -25.10 19.27 2.77
N TYR A 194 -24.66 18.17 2.16
CA TYR A 194 -25.41 16.92 2.17
C TYR A 194 -25.13 16.10 3.43
N LEU A 195 -23.87 16.02 3.89
CA LEU A 195 -23.55 15.31 5.13
C LEU A 195 -24.13 16.00 6.37
N ALA A 196 -24.34 17.32 6.34
CA ALA A 196 -25.02 18.00 7.44
C ALA A 196 -26.41 17.39 7.70
N VAL A 197 -27.16 17.08 6.65
CA VAL A 197 -28.48 16.42 6.78
C VAL A 197 -28.33 15.01 7.35
N CYS A 198 -27.32 14.25 6.88
CA CYS A 198 -27.04 12.91 7.38
C CYS A 198 -26.60 12.89 8.86
N LEU A 199 -26.15 14.01 9.42
CA LEU A 199 -25.63 14.09 10.79
C LEU A 199 -26.60 14.73 11.79
N GLN A 200 -27.67 15.36 11.32
CA GLN A 200 -28.70 15.92 12.20
C GLN A 200 -29.32 14.84 13.09
N GLN A 201 -29.72 15.22 14.32
CA GLN A 201 -30.28 14.30 15.32
C GLN A 201 -31.53 13.53 14.83
N LYS A 202 -32.30 14.08 13.89
CA LYS A 202 -33.50 13.46 13.32
C LYS A 202 -33.22 12.57 12.10
N SER A 203 -31.96 12.45 11.68
CA SER A 203 -31.58 11.62 10.54
C SER A 203 -31.84 10.14 10.81
N SER A 204 -32.25 9.40 9.77
CA SER A 204 -32.39 7.93 9.81
C SER A 204 -31.09 7.19 9.47
N THR A 205 -30.03 7.91 9.11
CA THR A 205 -28.71 7.36 8.77
C THR A 205 -28.00 6.79 10.01
N LYS A 206 -27.07 5.86 9.79
CA LYS A 206 -26.29 5.20 10.86
C LYS A 206 -24.80 5.54 10.84
N LEU A 207 -24.43 6.68 10.28
CA LEU A 207 -23.02 7.04 10.14
C LEU A 207 -22.34 7.18 11.50
N TYR A 208 -21.38 6.29 11.76
CA TYR A 208 -20.52 6.24 12.93
C TYR A 208 -19.11 6.75 12.61
N SER A 209 -18.63 6.55 11.39
CA SER A 209 -17.31 7.01 10.94
C SER A 209 -17.39 7.73 9.61
N ILE A 210 -16.80 8.93 9.55
CA ILE A 210 -16.68 9.71 8.33
C ILE A 210 -15.23 10.13 8.13
N ASN A 211 -14.68 9.77 6.97
CA ASN A 211 -13.41 10.27 6.51
C ASN A 211 -13.57 11.06 5.19
N ILE A 212 -13.37 12.38 5.31
CA ILE A 212 -13.45 13.37 4.24
C ILE A 212 -12.15 14.19 4.17
N SER A 213 -11.01 13.60 4.56
CA SER A 213 -9.73 14.30 4.49
C SER A 213 -9.28 14.54 3.05
N ASN A 214 -8.63 15.67 2.79
CA ASN A 214 -8.13 16.07 1.47
C ASN A 214 -9.19 16.04 0.36
N CYS A 215 -10.43 16.40 0.70
CA CYS A 215 -11.55 16.41 -0.24
C CYS A 215 -11.77 17.76 -0.94
N ASN A 216 -10.82 18.70 -0.80
CA ASN A 216 -10.91 20.05 -1.35
C ASN A 216 -12.12 20.88 -0.83
N MET A 217 -12.65 20.55 0.35
CA MET A 217 -13.76 21.30 0.94
C MET A 217 -13.30 22.73 1.30
N ASN A 218 -14.17 23.72 1.06
CA ASN A 218 -13.90 25.13 1.36
C ASN A 218 -14.51 25.55 2.72
N PRO A 219 -14.25 26.78 3.19
CA PRO A 219 -14.76 27.24 4.48
C PRO A 219 -16.28 27.24 4.59
N ASP A 220 -17.01 27.50 3.49
CA ASP A 220 -18.48 27.45 3.49
C ASP A 220 -19.01 26.03 3.65
N GLY A 221 -18.37 25.05 2.99
CA GLY A 221 -18.65 23.63 3.21
C GLY A 221 -18.40 23.20 4.65
N ILE A 222 -17.30 23.65 5.27
CA ILE A 222 -17.01 23.40 6.69
C ILE A 222 -18.11 23.96 7.60
N LYS A 223 -18.55 25.20 7.37
CA LYS A 223 -19.62 25.84 8.15
C LYS A 223 -20.96 25.11 7.99
N LEU A 224 -21.28 24.61 6.80
CA LEU A 224 -22.47 23.79 6.59
C LEU A 224 -22.38 22.47 7.35
N LEU A 225 -21.23 21.79 7.31
CA LEU A 225 -21.01 20.55 8.05
C LEU A 225 -21.19 20.76 9.57
N LEU A 226 -20.68 21.89 10.08
CA LEU A 226 -20.81 22.27 11.49
C LEU A 226 -22.27 22.31 11.96
N GLN A 227 -23.20 22.77 11.11
CA GLN A 227 -24.63 22.81 11.43
C GLN A 227 -25.22 21.42 11.63
N GLY A 228 -24.73 20.42 10.90
CA GLY A 228 -25.18 19.02 11.06
C GLY A 228 -24.49 18.30 12.21
N LEU A 229 -23.23 18.63 12.51
CA LEU A 229 -22.52 18.09 13.67
C LEU A 229 -23.14 18.54 15.00
N GLN A 230 -23.73 19.74 15.03
CA GLN A 230 -24.34 20.28 16.24
C GLN A 230 -25.45 19.37 16.77
N GLY A 231 -25.22 18.75 17.92
CA GLY A 231 -26.18 17.83 18.55
C GLY A 231 -26.23 16.44 17.93
N ASN A 232 -25.27 16.07 17.06
CA ASN A 232 -25.11 14.69 16.62
C ASN A 232 -24.79 13.77 17.82
N ILE A 233 -25.36 12.57 17.79
CA ILE A 233 -25.25 11.58 18.89
C ILE A 233 -24.77 10.21 18.40
N THR A 234 -24.39 10.07 17.13
CA THR A 234 -24.01 8.79 16.53
C THR A 234 -22.52 8.75 16.19
N LEU A 235 -21.97 9.86 15.69
CA LEU A 235 -20.63 9.90 15.14
C LEU A 235 -19.58 9.63 16.23
N THR A 236 -18.72 8.65 15.97
CA THR A 236 -17.62 8.25 16.86
C THR A 236 -16.26 8.63 16.28
N HIS A 237 -16.16 8.74 14.95
CA HIS A 237 -14.93 9.05 14.24
C HIS A 237 -15.17 10.12 13.16
N LEU A 238 -14.38 11.19 13.19
CA LEU A 238 -14.38 12.23 12.16
C LEU A 238 -12.96 12.58 11.74
N ASN A 239 -12.68 12.45 10.44
CA ASN A 239 -11.47 12.97 9.83
C ASN A 239 -11.81 13.97 8.73
N MET A 240 -11.35 15.21 8.91
CA MET A 240 -11.56 16.32 7.98
C MET A 240 -10.26 17.06 7.65
N SER A 241 -9.13 16.37 7.83
CA SER A 241 -7.77 16.87 7.59
C SER A 241 -7.55 17.33 6.15
N GLY A 242 -6.64 18.28 5.89
CA GLY A 242 -6.25 18.69 4.54
C GLY A 242 -7.32 19.47 3.77
N ASN A 243 -8.36 19.95 4.45
CA ASN A 243 -9.39 20.84 3.89
C ASN A 243 -9.11 22.31 4.26
N GLU A 244 -9.78 23.24 3.57
CA GLU A 244 -9.61 24.68 3.80
C GLU A 244 -10.62 25.19 4.82
N PHE A 245 -10.15 25.55 6.02
CA PHE A 245 -10.99 26.13 7.07
C PHE A 245 -11.11 27.65 6.96
N GLY A 246 -10.18 28.30 6.24
CA GLY A 246 -10.15 29.74 6.05
C GLY A 246 -9.63 30.47 7.30
N SER A 247 -10.44 30.58 8.35
CA SER A 247 -10.03 31.29 9.58
C SER A 247 -9.82 30.37 10.77
N LEU A 248 -8.91 30.75 11.67
CA LEU A 248 -8.71 30.11 12.97
C LEU A 248 -10.00 30.14 13.81
N GLN A 249 -10.85 31.17 13.62
CA GLN A 249 -12.19 31.22 14.21
C GLN A 249 -13.07 30.04 13.78
N THR A 250 -13.14 29.75 12.48
CA THR A 250 -13.95 28.63 11.96
C THR A 250 -13.40 27.30 12.48
N PHE A 251 -12.08 27.16 12.49
CA PHE A 251 -11.38 26.00 13.05
C PHE A 251 -11.70 25.78 14.54
N TYR A 252 -11.66 26.86 15.33
CA TYR A 252 -12.02 26.84 16.75
C TYR A 252 -13.47 26.44 16.98
N GLU A 253 -14.41 26.99 16.20
CA GLU A 253 -15.84 26.64 16.29
C GLU A 253 -16.10 25.16 16.00
N VAL A 254 -15.39 24.58 15.02
CA VAL A 254 -15.47 23.14 14.72
C VAL A 254 -14.94 22.31 15.88
N ILE A 255 -13.76 22.64 16.41
CA ILE A 255 -13.17 21.92 17.56
C ILE A 255 -14.10 21.97 18.76
N LEU A 256 -14.63 23.15 19.11
CA LEU A 256 -15.55 23.30 20.23
C LEU A 256 -16.80 22.44 20.06
N CYS A 257 -17.40 22.44 18.87
CA CYS A 257 -18.57 21.61 18.57
C CYS A 257 -18.24 20.12 18.73
N CYS A 258 -17.12 19.67 18.14
CA CYS A 258 -16.70 18.28 18.20
C CYS A 258 -16.43 17.80 19.63
N PHE A 259 -15.85 18.66 20.49
CA PHE A 259 -15.59 18.32 21.89
C PHE A 259 -16.87 18.13 22.71
N GLN A 260 -17.99 18.72 22.30
CA GLN A 260 -19.29 18.56 22.94
C GLN A 260 -20.04 17.30 22.50
N LEU A 261 -19.58 16.61 21.44
CA LEU A 261 -20.20 15.38 20.98
C LEU A 261 -19.91 14.23 21.96
N LYS A 262 -20.98 13.64 22.50
CA LYS A 262 -20.90 12.61 23.56
C LYS A 262 -20.37 11.26 23.06
N THR A 263 -20.35 11.05 21.75
CA THR A 263 -19.91 9.79 21.13
C THR A 263 -18.59 9.92 20.39
N LEU A 264 -18.13 11.13 20.08
CA LEU A 264 -16.95 11.34 19.25
C LEU A 264 -15.68 10.99 20.05
N SER A 265 -15.05 9.88 19.68
CA SER A 265 -13.82 9.36 20.27
C SER A 265 -12.56 9.72 19.48
N TYR A 266 -12.71 9.94 18.16
CA TYR A 266 -11.59 10.27 17.27
C TYR A 266 -11.88 11.52 16.45
N LEU A 267 -10.96 12.49 16.51
CA LEU A 267 -11.00 13.70 15.68
C LEU A 267 -9.63 13.96 15.05
N SER A 268 -9.63 14.14 13.73
CA SER A 268 -8.45 14.55 12.97
C SER A 268 -8.73 15.75 12.10
N ILE A 269 -8.02 16.84 12.38
CA ILE A 269 -8.02 18.10 11.62
C ILE A 269 -6.57 18.55 11.38
N THR A 270 -5.80 17.69 10.71
CA THR A 270 -4.40 17.97 10.36
C THR A 270 -4.34 18.77 9.07
N ASP A 271 -3.31 19.59 8.86
CA ASP A 271 -3.18 20.42 7.64
C ASP A 271 -4.47 21.20 7.31
N ALA A 272 -5.02 21.90 8.30
CA ALA A 272 -6.32 22.58 8.21
C ALA A 272 -6.35 23.86 7.33
N ARG A 273 -5.28 24.12 6.57
CA ARG A 273 -5.07 25.29 5.68
C ARG A 273 -5.78 26.57 6.15
N LEU A 274 -5.17 27.24 7.12
CA LEU A 274 -5.64 28.52 7.66
C LEU A 274 -5.03 29.69 6.86
N SER A 275 -5.88 30.62 6.42
CA SER A 275 -5.52 31.89 5.79
C SER A 275 -5.51 33.06 6.78
N ASP A 276 -6.40 33.04 7.78
CA ASP A 276 -6.47 34.03 8.86
C ASP A 276 -6.22 33.35 10.22
N ILE A 277 -5.25 33.85 10.97
CA ILE A 277 -4.85 33.33 12.28
C ILE A 277 -5.42 34.15 13.45
N THR A 278 -6.27 35.14 13.17
CA THR A 278 -6.96 35.90 14.22
C THR A 278 -8.10 35.07 14.84
N LEU A 279 -8.23 35.17 16.16
CA LEU A 279 -9.22 34.44 16.93
C LEU A 279 -10.06 35.42 17.75
N GLN A 280 -11.37 35.39 17.58
CA GLN A 280 -12.28 36.26 18.33
C GLN A 280 -12.84 35.49 19.53
N ARG A 281 -12.86 36.14 20.70
CA ARG A 281 -13.41 35.52 21.90
C ARG A 281 -14.92 35.37 21.77
N LYS A 282 -15.40 34.14 21.91
CA LYS A 282 -16.80 33.82 22.22
C LYS A 282 -16.81 33.00 23.49
N ASP A 283 -17.48 33.52 24.52
CA ASP A 283 -17.70 32.77 25.76
C ASP A 283 -18.78 31.70 25.52
N ILE A 284 -18.40 30.44 25.68
CA ILE A 284 -19.30 29.30 25.52
C ILE A 284 -19.11 28.43 26.76
N GLN A 285 -20.07 28.50 27.68
CA GLN A 285 -20.09 27.62 28.85
C GLN A 285 -20.53 26.23 28.43
N THR A 286 -19.71 25.22 28.71
CA THR A 286 -20.07 23.81 28.51
C THR A 286 -19.95 23.04 29.83
N SER A 287 -20.94 22.20 30.14
CA SER A 287 -20.94 21.37 31.34
C SER A 287 -20.43 19.94 31.10
N THR A 288 -20.45 19.47 29.85
CA THR A 288 -20.18 18.09 29.45
C THR A 288 -18.70 17.77 29.32
N VAL A 289 -18.28 16.63 29.86
CA VAL A 289 -16.96 16.04 29.57
C VAL A 289 -17.00 15.42 28.17
N SER A 290 -15.94 15.66 27.39
CA SER A 290 -15.81 15.12 26.04
C SER A 290 -15.54 13.62 26.05
N ALA A 291 -16.08 12.89 25.08
CA ALA A 291 -15.77 11.47 24.85
C ALA A 291 -14.46 11.26 24.06
N LEU A 292 -13.80 12.35 23.65
CA LEU A 292 -12.67 12.29 22.74
C LEU A 292 -11.46 11.59 23.38
N GLU A 293 -10.95 10.56 22.71
CA GLU A 293 -9.79 9.77 23.11
C GLU A 293 -8.54 10.11 22.28
N ILE A 294 -8.73 10.49 21.00
CA ILE A 294 -7.67 10.77 20.04
C ILE A 294 -7.94 12.11 19.35
N LEU A 295 -6.98 13.03 19.42
CA LEU A 295 -7.02 14.34 18.78
C LEU A 295 -5.75 14.59 17.95
N LYS A 296 -5.92 14.80 16.65
CA LYS A 296 -4.81 15.12 15.73
C LYS A 296 -5.01 16.48 15.08
N LEU A 297 -4.06 17.38 15.33
CA LEU A 297 -4.07 18.78 14.91
C LEU A 297 -2.71 19.24 14.35
N ASN A 298 -1.88 18.30 13.88
CA ASN A 298 -0.56 18.60 13.37
C ASN A 298 -0.60 19.33 12.02
N SER A 299 0.42 20.16 11.76
CA SER A 299 0.56 20.94 10.52
C SER A 299 -0.56 21.96 10.27
N SER A 300 -1.24 22.44 11.31
CA SER A 300 -2.42 23.32 11.18
C SER A 300 -2.12 24.80 11.50
N LYS A 301 -0.83 25.20 11.57
CA LYS A 301 -0.37 26.55 11.92
C LYS A 301 -0.94 27.06 13.25
N LEU A 302 -0.98 26.17 14.24
CA LEU A 302 -1.54 26.48 15.56
C LEU A 302 -0.59 27.35 16.39
N THR A 303 -1.17 28.18 17.25
CA THR A 303 -0.46 29.02 18.22
C THR A 303 -0.92 28.69 19.65
N ASN A 304 -0.20 29.18 20.65
CA ASN A 304 -0.58 29.01 22.06
C ASN A 304 -1.95 29.63 22.38
N GLU A 305 -2.33 30.70 21.70
CA GLU A 305 -3.59 31.42 21.94
C GLU A 305 -4.82 30.50 21.82
N LEU A 306 -4.82 29.59 20.84
CA LEU A 306 -5.88 28.58 20.69
C LEU A 306 -6.03 27.73 21.96
N PHE A 307 -4.93 27.20 22.48
CA PHE A 307 -4.97 26.32 23.65
C PHE A 307 -5.29 27.09 24.92
N SER A 308 -4.82 28.33 25.06
CA SER A 308 -5.18 29.19 26.19
C SER A 308 -6.67 29.49 26.22
N LEU A 309 -7.30 29.76 25.07
CA LEU A 309 -8.74 30.00 24.97
C LEU A 309 -9.55 28.72 25.22
N LEU A 310 -9.14 27.59 24.64
CA LEU A 310 -9.75 26.30 24.94
C LEU A 310 -9.66 26.01 26.45
N ALA A 311 -8.50 26.20 27.09
CA ALA A 311 -8.32 25.95 28.51
C ALA A 311 -9.15 26.87 29.40
N GLN A 312 -9.40 28.11 28.98
CA GLN A 312 -10.30 29.02 29.69
C GLN A 312 -11.76 28.50 29.69
N GLN A 313 -12.22 27.93 28.58
CA GLN A 313 -13.62 27.51 28.41
C GLN A 313 -13.88 26.05 28.83
N LEU A 314 -12.89 25.17 28.65
CA LEU A 314 -13.03 23.72 28.72
C LEU A 314 -12.06 23.05 29.71
N SER A 315 -11.61 23.81 30.72
CA SER A 315 -10.75 23.26 31.78
C SER A 315 -11.36 21.99 32.39
N GLY A 316 -10.58 20.91 32.42
CA GLY A 316 -10.98 19.60 32.93
C GLY A 316 -12.05 18.87 32.12
N LYS A 317 -12.32 19.27 30.87
CA LYS A 317 -13.36 18.64 30.03
C LYS A 317 -12.84 17.61 29.04
N LEU A 318 -11.53 17.47 28.85
CA LEU A 318 -10.90 16.49 27.94
C LEU A 318 -10.19 15.37 28.70
N THR A 319 -10.78 14.88 29.80
CA THR A 319 -10.17 13.86 30.67
C THR A 319 -10.13 12.46 30.08
N ASN A 320 -10.83 12.22 28.96
CA ASN A 320 -10.74 10.98 28.20
C ASN A 320 -9.66 11.01 27.11
N LEU A 321 -9.07 12.18 26.84
CA LEU A 321 -8.09 12.33 25.78
C LEU A 321 -6.80 11.61 26.16
N THR A 322 -6.41 10.60 25.39
CA THR A 322 -5.21 9.79 25.64
C THR A 322 -4.12 9.98 24.61
N GLU A 323 -4.47 10.33 23.36
CA GLU A 323 -3.51 10.62 22.30
C GLU A 323 -3.73 12.03 21.75
N LEU A 324 -2.64 12.81 21.72
CA LEU A 324 -2.62 14.16 21.17
C LEU A 324 -1.46 14.30 20.19
N ASP A 325 -1.76 14.69 18.95
CA ASP A 325 -0.77 15.10 17.96
C ASP A 325 -0.92 16.59 17.63
N ILE A 326 0.10 17.37 17.99
CA ILE A 326 0.20 18.81 17.75
C ILE A 326 1.52 19.16 17.07
N GLY A 327 2.18 18.19 16.45
CA GLY A 327 3.45 18.39 15.75
C GLY A 327 3.35 19.32 14.55
N ASN A 328 4.48 19.80 14.06
CA ASN A 328 4.60 20.64 12.87
C ASN A 328 3.76 21.93 12.92
N ASN A 329 3.67 22.55 14.09
CA ASN A 329 3.07 23.86 14.31
C ASN A 329 4.19 24.81 14.76
N PRO A 330 4.94 25.43 13.82
CA PRO A 330 6.20 26.11 14.12
C PRO A 330 6.08 27.31 15.08
N ASP A 331 4.91 27.92 15.18
CA ASP A 331 4.61 29.05 16.07
C ASP A 331 4.09 28.61 17.46
N LEU A 332 3.88 27.30 17.65
CA LEU A 332 3.46 26.71 18.92
C LEU A 332 4.68 26.52 19.83
N LYS A 333 4.66 27.17 20.99
CA LYS A 333 5.71 27.10 22.01
C LYS A 333 5.35 26.09 23.10
N VAL A 334 6.37 25.55 23.78
CA VAL A 334 6.21 24.51 24.80
C VAL A 334 5.25 24.87 25.93
N THR A 335 5.07 26.17 26.20
CA THR A 335 4.18 26.66 27.26
C THR A 335 2.71 26.31 27.03
N CYS A 336 2.33 25.93 25.80
CA CYS A 336 0.99 25.40 25.51
C CYS A 336 0.67 24.11 26.29
N LEU A 337 1.69 23.34 26.69
CA LEU A 337 1.52 22.11 27.47
C LEU A 337 0.86 22.39 28.83
N LEU A 338 1.03 23.58 29.40
CA LEU A 338 0.33 23.97 30.63
C LEU A 338 -1.17 24.10 30.42
N ASP A 339 -1.59 24.64 29.28
CA ASP A 339 -3.01 24.78 28.94
C ASP A 339 -3.62 23.43 28.54
N ILE A 340 -2.88 22.58 27.82
CA ILE A 340 -3.27 21.19 27.54
C ILE A 340 -3.43 20.39 28.84
N TYR A 341 -2.54 20.60 29.81
CA TYR A 341 -2.68 19.99 31.13
C TYR A 341 -3.98 20.44 31.82
N LYS A 342 -4.34 21.73 31.79
CA LYS A 342 -5.62 22.22 32.35
C LYS A 342 -6.82 21.55 31.67
N LEU A 343 -6.78 21.38 30.35
CA LEU A 343 -7.84 20.72 29.58
C LEU A 343 -8.05 19.25 29.99
N THR A 344 -6.97 18.53 30.32
CA THR A 344 -6.95 17.06 30.45
C THR A 344 -6.91 16.54 31.88
N SER A 345 -6.71 17.40 32.89
CA SER A 345 -6.46 16.97 34.27
C SER A 345 -7.71 16.70 35.11
N GLY A 346 -8.81 17.40 34.85
CA GLY A 346 -10.05 17.29 35.62
C GLY A 346 -9.82 17.39 37.14
N ASP A 347 -10.66 16.71 37.91
CA ASP A 347 -10.54 16.66 39.39
C ASP A 347 -9.33 15.86 39.87
N SER A 348 -8.80 14.98 39.01
CA SER A 348 -7.68 14.09 39.34
C SER A 348 -6.35 14.82 39.49
N LYS A 349 -6.26 16.08 39.01
CA LYS A 349 -5.03 16.88 38.93
C LYS A 349 -3.87 16.15 38.21
N LYS A 350 -4.19 15.20 37.33
CA LYS A 350 -3.25 14.42 36.53
C LYS A 350 -3.74 14.39 35.10
N SER A 351 -2.87 14.69 34.14
CA SER A 351 -3.24 14.60 32.72
C SER A 351 -3.61 13.16 32.34
N SER A 352 -4.65 13.01 31.52
CA SER A 352 -5.06 11.74 30.91
C SER A 352 -4.19 11.31 29.72
N ILE A 353 -3.31 12.18 29.22
CA ILE A 353 -2.53 11.94 28.01
C ILE A 353 -1.50 10.82 28.24
N LYS A 354 -1.55 9.82 27.35
CA LYS A 354 -0.64 8.68 27.28
C LYS A 354 0.38 8.84 26.15
N ARG A 355 -0.03 9.45 25.04
CA ARG A 355 0.78 9.60 23.83
C ARG A 355 0.76 11.06 23.37
N LEU A 356 1.94 11.68 23.30
CA LEU A 356 2.11 13.06 22.85
C LEU A 356 3.08 13.13 21.67
N SER A 357 2.59 13.63 20.54
CA SER A 357 3.42 14.02 19.40
C SER A 357 3.54 15.53 19.34
N TYR A 358 4.76 16.03 19.58
CA TYR A 358 5.13 17.44 19.58
C TYR A 358 6.23 17.77 18.56
N GLY A 359 6.62 16.79 17.72
CA GLY A 359 7.68 16.89 16.73
C GLY A 359 7.61 18.14 15.84
N LEU A 360 8.75 18.58 15.31
CA LEU A 360 8.91 19.75 14.42
C LEU A 360 8.62 21.12 15.06
N ASN A 361 8.36 21.17 16.37
CA ASN A 361 8.16 22.40 17.14
C ASN A 361 9.43 22.79 17.92
N ASP A 362 9.37 23.88 18.67
CA ASP A 362 10.43 24.30 19.59
C ASP A 362 10.29 23.58 20.94
N ILE A 363 11.34 22.87 21.37
CA ILE A 363 11.31 22.07 22.63
C ILE A 363 12.13 22.69 23.77
N GLU A 364 12.41 23.99 23.71
CA GLU A 364 13.09 24.67 24.81
C GLU A 364 12.34 24.43 26.12
N ASP A 365 13.04 24.05 27.19
CA ASP A 365 12.48 23.85 28.52
C ASP A 365 11.33 22.81 28.63
N ILE A 366 11.30 21.81 27.74
CA ILE A 366 10.24 20.78 27.73
C ILE A 366 10.14 19.98 29.04
N ALA A 367 11.27 19.72 29.70
CA ALA A 367 11.30 19.01 30.98
C ALA A 367 10.55 19.76 32.07
N ASN A 368 10.65 21.09 32.12
CA ASN A 368 9.94 21.90 33.10
C ASN A 368 8.45 22.05 32.78
N ASN A 369 8.01 21.82 31.54
CA ASN A 369 6.60 21.87 31.18
C ASN A 369 5.92 20.49 31.34
N LEU A 370 6.70 19.42 31.20
CA LEU A 370 6.32 18.04 31.54
C LEU A 370 6.74 17.72 33.00
N LYS A 371 6.13 18.39 33.98
CA LYS A 371 6.36 18.07 35.41
C LYS A 371 5.62 16.80 35.86
N THR A 372 5.60 16.59 37.18
CA THR A 372 4.88 15.56 37.95
C THR A 372 3.43 15.26 37.54
N ASN A 373 2.78 16.14 36.77
CA ASN A 373 1.36 16.04 36.47
C ASN A 373 1.04 15.16 35.25
N TRP A 374 2.05 14.69 34.50
CA TRP A 374 1.90 13.86 33.29
C TRP A 374 2.13 12.36 33.56
N THR A 375 1.62 11.86 34.70
CA THR A 375 1.89 10.49 35.21
C THR A 375 1.42 9.33 34.34
N GLN A 376 0.71 9.57 33.23
CA GLN A 376 0.28 8.53 32.28
C GLN A 376 1.05 8.56 30.96
N LEU A 377 1.91 9.57 30.74
CA LEU A 377 2.60 9.79 29.47
C LEU A 377 3.68 8.72 29.24
N ASN A 378 3.41 7.78 28.34
CA ASN A 378 4.30 6.67 28.00
C ASN A 378 5.03 6.85 26.66
N TYR A 379 4.50 7.68 25.76
CA TYR A 379 5.06 7.92 24.43
C TYR A 379 5.24 9.42 24.19
N LEU A 380 6.47 9.81 23.87
CA LEU A 380 6.80 11.18 23.52
C LEU A 380 7.57 11.22 22.20
N ASN A 381 7.04 11.98 21.23
CA ASN A 381 7.67 12.17 19.94
C ASN A 381 8.10 13.63 19.74
N LEU A 382 9.43 13.83 19.66
CA LEU A 382 10.11 15.12 19.49
C LEU A 382 10.92 15.16 18.19
N ARG A 383 10.54 14.35 17.19
CA ARG A 383 11.27 14.27 15.93
C ARG A 383 11.46 15.64 15.29
N LYS A 384 12.66 15.93 14.79
CA LYS A 384 13.03 17.14 14.04
C LYS A 384 12.63 18.44 14.75
N CYS A 385 12.47 18.42 16.08
CA CYS A 385 12.23 19.63 16.84
C CYS A 385 13.43 20.60 16.76
N LYS A 386 13.14 21.88 16.84
CA LYS A 386 14.18 22.90 17.03
C LYS A 386 14.63 22.84 18.48
N VAL A 387 15.94 22.75 18.70
CA VAL A 387 16.52 22.59 20.03
C VAL A 387 17.87 23.29 20.11
N SER A 388 18.06 24.14 21.11
CA SER A 388 19.37 24.68 21.49
C SER A 388 20.18 23.68 22.33
N MET A 389 21.43 24.00 22.63
CA MET A 389 22.23 23.22 23.58
C MET A 389 21.58 23.13 24.97
N ALA A 390 20.90 24.18 25.43
CA ALA A 390 20.18 24.17 26.71
C ALA A 390 18.96 23.24 26.66
N GLY A 391 18.21 23.26 25.54
CA GLY A 391 17.10 22.35 25.30
C GLY A 391 17.54 20.88 25.26
N LEU A 392 18.72 20.58 24.71
CA LEU A 392 19.29 19.21 24.74
C LEU A 392 19.59 18.75 26.16
N THR A 393 20.19 19.60 27.00
CA THR A 393 20.44 19.29 28.42
C THR A 393 19.15 18.98 29.18
N CYS A 394 18.04 19.62 28.82
CA CYS A 394 16.73 19.34 29.42
C CYS A 394 16.24 17.90 29.16
N LEU A 395 16.67 17.25 28.08
CA LEU A 395 16.27 15.86 27.80
C LEU A 395 16.78 14.90 28.89
N SER A 396 17.98 15.15 29.44
CA SER A 396 18.53 14.35 30.55
C SER A 396 17.67 14.48 31.80
N VAL A 397 17.23 15.70 32.11
CA VAL A 397 16.33 15.98 33.24
C VAL A 397 14.98 15.28 33.03
N LEU A 398 14.46 15.31 31.81
CA LEU A 398 13.19 14.68 31.46
C LEU A 398 13.22 13.16 31.73
N VAL A 399 14.25 12.44 31.28
CA VAL A 399 14.32 10.98 31.44
C VAL A 399 14.66 10.53 32.87
N GLN A 400 15.26 11.41 33.68
CA GLN A 400 15.53 11.14 35.11
C GLN A 400 14.30 11.34 35.99
N ASN A 401 13.25 11.98 35.49
CA ASN A 401 12.04 12.23 36.26
C ASN A 401 11.28 10.92 36.51
N LYS A 402 11.37 10.42 37.75
CA LYS A 402 10.72 9.16 38.17
C LYS A 402 9.20 9.19 38.11
N GLU A 403 8.59 10.37 38.11
CA GLU A 403 7.13 10.52 38.03
C GLU A 403 6.62 10.48 36.58
N LEU A 404 7.52 10.57 35.59
CA LEU A 404 7.20 10.43 34.17
C LEU A 404 7.51 9.00 33.69
N PRO A 405 6.48 8.19 33.39
CA PRO A 405 6.67 6.82 32.93
C PRO A 405 6.89 6.74 31.41
N ILE A 406 7.72 7.62 30.84
CA ILE A 406 7.98 7.62 29.40
C ILE A 406 8.74 6.33 29.06
N THR A 407 8.11 5.45 28.28
CA THR A 407 8.71 4.19 27.82
C THR A 407 9.22 4.30 26.39
N THR A 408 8.63 5.16 25.58
CA THR A 408 9.00 5.34 24.17
C THR A 408 9.34 6.80 23.88
N LEU A 409 10.54 7.03 23.36
CA LEU A 409 11.05 8.36 23.03
C LEU A 409 11.57 8.40 21.59
N VAL A 410 11.04 9.34 20.79
CA VAL A 410 11.44 9.53 19.39
C VAL A 410 12.19 10.86 19.25
N LEU A 411 13.46 10.79 18.85
CA LEU A 411 14.38 11.94 18.72
C LEU A 411 14.92 12.09 17.29
N ASP A 412 14.25 11.48 16.31
CA ASP A 412 14.71 11.41 14.93
C ASP A 412 15.02 12.79 14.34
N GLY A 413 16.13 12.91 13.62
CA GLY A 413 16.52 14.12 12.90
C GLY A 413 16.99 15.27 13.77
N LEU A 414 17.17 15.06 15.09
CA LEU A 414 17.86 16.02 15.96
C LEU A 414 19.38 15.98 15.71
N LYS A 415 20.05 17.13 15.79
CA LYS A 415 21.52 17.21 15.69
C LYS A 415 22.14 16.83 17.03
N LEU A 416 22.48 15.55 17.20
CA LEU A 416 22.98 15.01 18.48
C LEU A 416 24.50 14.72 18.48
N SER A 417 25.07 14.43 17.31
CA SER A 417 26.50 14.09 17.17
C SER A 417 27.43 15.17 17.71
N GLY A 418 28.47 14.76 18.44
CA GLY A 418 29.51 15.63 18.99
C GLY A 418 29.05 16.58 20.10
N THR A 419 27.85 16.36 20.69
CA THR A 419 27.32 17.25 21.73
C THR A 419 27.56 16.70 23.14
N PRO A 420 28.11 17.49 24.09
CA PRO A 420 28.25 17.04 25.49
C PRO A 420 26.90 16.65 26.13
N ALA A 421 25.84 17.37 25.77
CA ALA A 421 24.49 17.11 26.25
C ALA A 421 23.98 15.70 25.88
N PHE A 422 24.39 15.15 24.73
CA PHE A 422 24.02 13.78 24.36
C PHE A 422 24.70 12.73 25.25
N ASN A 423 25.94 12.97 25.69
CA ASN A 423 26.64 12.08 26.62
C ASN A 423 25.97 12.08 28.00
N ASP A 424 25.59 13.26 28.48
CA ASP A 424 24.84 13.42 29.73
C ASP A 424 23.49 12.71 29.65
N PHE A 425 22.79 12.87 28.51
CA PHE A 425 21.53 12.19 28.23
C PHE A 425 21.70 10.67 28.25
N CYS A 426 22.70 10.12 27.57
CA CYS A 426 22.98 8.69 27.58
C CYS A 426 23.28 8.17 28.98
N SER A 427 24.02 8.94 29.79
CA SER A 427 24.36 8.60 31.17
C SER A 427 23.14 8.59 32.10
N ALA A 428 22.10 9.36 31.76
CA ALA A 428 20.84 9.44 32.50
C ALA A 428 19.88 8.27 32.20
N LEU A 429 19.93 7.68 31.01
CA LEU A 429 19.00 6.63 30.55
C LEU A 429 18.87 5.40 31.46
N PRO A 430 19.91 4.86 32.13
CA PRO A 430 19.76 3.68 32.98
C PRO A 430 18.78 3.87 34.15
N SER A 431 18.56 5.13 34.57
CA SER A 431 17.62 5.47 35.65
C SER A 431 16.19 5.72 35.17
N SER A 432 15.94 5.64 33.86
CA SER A 432 14.67 5.98 33.21
C SER A 432 13.76 4.76 33.00
N HIS A 433 12.52 5.02 32.56
CA HIS A 433 11.55 4.00 32.14
C HIS A 433 11.66 3.63 30.64
N ILE A 434 12.65 4.17 29.92
CA ILE A 434 12.75 4.04 28.47
C ILE A 434 13.07 2.59 28.08
N THR A 435 12.22 2.06 27.20
CA THR A 435 12.38 0.72 26.60
C THR A 435 12.39 0.77 25.07
N ALA A 436 11.97 1.88 24.45
CA ALA A 436 12.04 2.08 23.00
C ALA A 436 12.59 3.46 22.69
N ILE A 437 13.64 3.52 21.88
CA ILE A 437 14.27 4.79 21.49
C ILE A 437 14.61 4.81 20.01
N SER A 438 14.44 5.99 19.41
CA SER A 438 14.70 6.23 17.98
C SER A 438 15.60 7.45 17.82
N PHE A 439 16.71 7.27 17.12
CA PHE A 439 17.68 8.32 16.75
C PHE A 439 17.92 8.31 15.24
N ASP A 440 16.87 8.12 14.45
CA ASP A 440 17.01 8.03 13.00
C ASP A 440 17.44 9.39 12.43
N GLY A 441 18.47 9.41 11.58
CA GLY A 441 18.93 10.64 10.94
C GLY A 441 19.56 11.67 11.88
N CYS A 442 20.08 11.25 13.05
CA CYS A 442 20.70 12.13 14.04
C CYS A 442 22.18 12.47 13.77
N GLN A 443 22.72 11.98 12.65
CA GLN A 443 24.11 12.16 12.21
C GLN A 443 25.16 11.52 13.13
N LEU A 444 24.75 10.55 13.96
CA LEU A 444 25.59 9.90 14.97
C LEU A 444 26.71 9.08 14.32
N ALA A 445 27.91 9.17 14.90
CA ALA A 445 29.05 8.30 14.61
C ALA A 445 29.25 7.27 15.74
N ASP A 446 30.18 6.33 15.54
CA ASP A 446 30.41 5.23 16.50
C ASP A 446 30.82 5.73 17.89
N GLU A 447 31.66 6.78 17.95
CA GLU A 447 32.14 7.39 19.19
C GLU A 447 31.01 8.04 20.02
N ASP A 448 30.02 8.64 19.35
CA ASP A 448 28.86 9.28 19.98
C ASP A 448 28.02 8.27 20.77
N LEU A 449 27.98 7.01 20.33
CA LEU A 449 27.17 5.95 20.92
C LEU A 449 27.91 5.10 21.97
N VAL A 450 29.19 5.38 22.24
CA VAL A 450 29.92 4.69 23.30
C VAL A 450 29.24 4.87 24.67
N PRO A 451 28.86 6.10 25.11
CA PRO A 451 28.13 6.30 26.37
C PRO A 451 26.79 5.59 26.38
N PHE A 452 26.10 5.54 25.24
CA PHE A 452 24.83 4.83 25.09
C PHE A 452 25.01 3.32 25.30
N CYS A 453 26.03 2.71 24.69
CA CYS A 453 26.34 1.29 24.89
C CYS A 453 26.71 0.98 26.35
N GLN A 454 27.46 1.87 27.01
CA GLN A 454 27.78 1.75 28.44
C GLN A 454 26.52 1.83 29.33
N ALA A 455 25.55 2.67 28.95
CA ALA A 455 24.27 2.78 29.65
C ALA A 455 23.51 1.44 29.66
N MET A 456 23.58 0.66 28.58
CA MET A 456 23.00 -0.69 28.51
C MET A 456 23.62 -1.64 29.55
N GLY A 457 24.95 -1.60 29.72
CA GLY A 457 25.64 -2.36 30.78
C GLY A 457 25.32 -1.88 32.20
N LYS A 458 24.90 -0.62 32.36
CA LYS A 458 24.48 -0.02 33.65
C LYS A 458 22.99 -0.20 33.96
N GLY A 459 22.25 -0.99 33.17
CA GLY A 459 20.87 -1.38 33.47
C GLY A 459 19.79 -0.81 32.54
N LEU A 460 20.15 -0.03 31.52
CA LEU A 460 19.19 0.37 30.47
C LEU A 460 18.71 -0.87 29.72
N LYS A 461 17.39 -1.09 29.70
CA LYS A 461 16.73 -2.26 29.09
C LYS A 461 15.84 -1.85 27.92
N LEU A 462 16.34 -2.02 26.70
CA LEU A 462 15.62 -1.67 25.48
C LEU A 462 14.98 -2.89 24.83
N HIS A 463 13.72 -2.72 24.44
CA HIS A 463 12.97 -3.59 23.55
C HIS A 463 13.12 -3.19 22.07
N MET A 464 13.26 -1.89 21.78
CA MET A 464 13.42 -1.38 20.41
C MET A 464 14.49 -0.30 20.34
N LEU A 465 15.33 -0.40 19.31
CA LEU A 465 16.34 0.61 18.97
C LEU A 465 16.32 0.89 17.47
N LYS A 466 16.17 2.16 17.11
CA LYS A 466 16.29 2.62 15.72
C LYS A 466 17.41 3.63 15.57
N LEU A 467 18.28 3.37 14.59
CA LEU A 467 19.51 4.11 14.31
C LEU A 467 19.70 4.26 12.78
N SER A 468 18.60 4.28 12.02
CA SER A 468 18.64 4.43 10.57
C SER A 468 19.25 5.75 10.14
N ALA A 469 19.89 5.79 8.97
CA ALA A 469 20.41 7.02 8.36
C ALA A 469 21.43 7.79 9.22
N ASN A 470 22.34 7.08 9.88
CA ASN A 470 23.46 7.64 10.64
C ASN A 470 24.80 7.34 9.93
N ARG A 471 25.93 7.53 10.63
CA ARG A 471 27.29 7.31 10.11
C ARG A 471 27.96 6.12 10.79
N LEU A 472 27.18 5.10 11.16
CA LEU A 472 27.67 3.98 11.94
C LEU A 472 28.49 3.00 11.10
N THR A 473 29.56 2.46 11.68
CA THR A 473 30.40 1.41 11.08
C THR A 473 30.34 0.12 11.91
N ASP A 474 31.12 -0.88 11.52
CA ASP A 474 31.19 -2.17 12.23
C ASP A 474 31.77 -2.05 13.66
N GLU A 475 32.45 -0.94 13.98
CA GLU A 475 32.97 -0.66 15.33
C GLU A 475 31.84 -0.47 16.33
N PHE A 476 30.78 0.26 15.95
CA PHE A 476 29.58 0.38 16.77
C PHE A 476 28.97 -1.00 17.07
N THR A 477 28.72 -1.83 16.06
CA THR A 477 28.09 -3.14 16.25
C THR A 477 28.90 -4.04 17.18
N SER A 478 30.23 -4.03 17.04
CA SER A 478 31.14 -4.80 17.91
C SER A 478 30.99 -4.38 19.38
N THR A 479 30.94 -3.08 19.64
CA THR A 479 30.76 -2.53 20.99
C THR A 479 29.36 -2.80 21.53
N PHE A 480 28.35 -2.62 20.70
CA PHE A 480 26.94 -2.84 21.02
C PHE A 480 26.68 -4.29 21.43
N VAL A 481 27.06 -5.25 20.59
CA VAL A 481 26.89 -6.69 20.86
C VAL A 481 27.66 -7.12 22.10
N LYS A 482 28.90 -6.64 22.29
CA LYS A 482 29.69 -6.92 23.49
C LYS A 482 28.96 -6.50 24.78
N ASN A 483 28.25 -5.38 24.77
CA ASN A 483 27.49 -4.92 25.94
C ASN A 483 26.20 -5.74 26.14
N LEU A 484 25.48 -6.08 25.06
CA LEU A 484 24.29 -6.92 25.16
C LEU A 484 24.60 -8.28 25.79
N LEU A 485 25.70 -8.92 25.37
CA LEU A 485 26.11 -10.24 25.87
C LEU A 485 26.52 -10.27 27.35
N GLN A 486 26.69 -9.11 28.01
CA GLN A 486 26.92 -9.06 29.46
C GLN A 486 25.66 -9.43 30.26
N VAL A 487 24.48 -9.34 29.65
CA VAL A 487 23.19 -9.66 30.27
C VAL A 487 22.63 -10.92 29.61
N SER A 488 22.36 -11.97 30.37
CA SER A 488 21.95 -13.28 29.81
C SER A 488 20.66 -13.27 28.98
N ASN A 489 19.78 -12.29 29.18
CA ASN A 489 18.52 -12.16 28.46
C ASN A 489 18.16 -10.68 28.31
N TYR A 490 18.86 -9.98 27.40
CA TYR A 490 18.57 -8.58 27.11
C TYR A 490 17.27 -8.48 26.26
N PRO A 491 16.33 -7.57 26.58
CA PRO A 491 14.97 -7.61 26.02
C PRO A 491 14.80 -7.08 24.58
N LEU A 492 15.90 -6.83 23.86
CA LEU A 492 15.89 -6.20 22.53
C LEU A 492 15.24 -7.12 21.51
N ALA A 493 14.20 -6.61 20.85
CA ALA A 493 13.39 -7.34 19.89
C ALA A 493 13.42 -6.74 18.48
N VAL A 494 13.62 -5.42 18.37
CA VAL A 494 13.67 -4.70 17.10
C VAL A 494 14.93 -3.85 17.03
N LEU A 495 15.71 -4.05 15.97
CA LEU A 495 16.92 -3.29 15.67
C LEU A 495 16.89 -2.78 14.24
N ASP A 496 16.94 -1.46 14.07
CA ASP A 496 17.09 -0.81 12.76
C ASP A 496 18.45 -0.12 12.65
N LEU A 497 19.27 -0.61 11.74
CA LEU A 497 20.58 -0.06 11.38
C LEU A 497 20.65 0.26 9.87
N SER A 498 19.52 0.44 9.21
CA SER A 498 19.47 0.72 7.78
C SER A 498 20.15 2.04 7.42
N ASN A 499 20.63 2.15 6.18
CA ASN A 499 21.24 3.36 5.64
C ASN A 499 22.42 3.89 6.48
N ASN A 500 23.34 3.02 6.87
CA ASN A 500 24.59 3.35 7.55
C ASN A 500 25.80 2.98 6.67
N GLN A 501 26.98 2.76 7.26
CA GLN A 501 28.22 2.39 6.59
C GLN A 501 28.73 1.00 7.04
N LEU A 502 27.80 0.09 7.35
CA LEU A 502 28.09 -1.25 7.89
C LEU A 502 28.59 -2.20 6.81
N ASN A 503 29.53 -3.09 7.14
CA ASN A 503 30.10 -4.10 6.22
C ASN A 503 29.90 -5.53 6.79
N ASN A 504 30.67 -6.51 6.32
CA ASN A 504 30.51 -7.94 6.63
C ASN A 504 30.69 -8.30 8.12
N LYS A 505 31.36 -7.46 8.92
CA LYS A 505 31.57 -7.74 10.33
C LYS A 505 30.29 -7.55 11.15
N THR A 506 29.44 -6.59 10.78
CA THR A 506 28.16 -6.36 11.48
C THR A 506 27.24 -7.59 11.52
N PRO A 507 26.94 -8.25 10.39
CA PRO A 507 26.25 -9.54 10.38
C PRO A 507 26.84 -10.58 11.32
N SER A 508 28.16 -10.72 11.33
CA SER A 508 28.87 -11.69 12.16
C SER A 508 28.67 -11.40 13.65
N GLU A 509 28.74 -10.13 14.04
CA GLU A 509 28.47 -9.69 15.40
C GLU A 509 27.01 -9.94 15.80
N ILE A 510 26.04 -9.64 14.94
CA ILE A 510 24.62 -9.89 15.24
C ILE A 510 24.35 -11.40 15.41
N VAL A 511 24.95 -12.27 14.60
CA VAL A 511 24.82 -13.74 14.72
C VAL A 511 25.31 -14.24 16.08
N ARG A 512 26.28 -13.57 16.71
CA ARG A 512 26.73 -13.93 18.08
C ARG A 512 25.60 -13.83 19.10
N LEU A 513 24.63 -12.94 18.92
CA LEU A 513 23.45 -12.86 19.78
C LEU A 513 22.55 -14.10 19.71
N TYR A 514 22.56 -14.85 18.60
CA TYR A 514 21.75 -16.05 18.42
C TYR A 514 22.51 -17.34 18.81
N SER A 515 23.84 -17.30 18.82
CA SER A 515 24.70 -18.49 18.97
C SER A 515 25.44 -18.56 20.30
N THR A 516 25.57 -17.45 21.03
CA THR A 516 26.31 -17.43 22.30
C THR A 516 25.61 -18.28 23.36
N LYS A 517 26.31 -19.31 23.87
CA LYS A 517 25.80 -20.19 24.93
C LYS A 517 25.47 -19.39 26.19
N GLY A 518 24.27 -19.59 26.72
CA GLY A 518 23.81 -18.90 27.94
C GLY A 518 23.18 -17.53 27.70
N TYR A 519 23.18 -17.03 26.46
CA TYR A 519 22.45 -15.84 26.06
C TYR A 519 21.18 -16.23 25.29
N LYS A 520 20.02 -15.67 25.69
CA LYS A 520 18.75 -15.84 24.96
C LYS A 520 18.36 -14.51 24.33
N THR A 521 18.47 -14.43 23.01
CA THR A 521 18.02 -13.24 22.26
C THR A 521 16.49 -13.20 22.14
N LEU A 522 15.92 -11.99 22.14
CA LEU A 522 14.53 -11.70 21.76
C LEU A 522 14.41 -10.99 20.42
N LEU A 523 15.54 -10.75 19.73
CA LEU A 523 15.63 -10.02 18.48
C LEU A 523 14.87 -10.78 17.39
N HIS A 524 13.71 -10.26 16.97
CA HIS A 524 12.87 -10.86 15.93
C HIS A 524 12.77 -9.99 14.66
N SER A 525 13.23 -8.74 14.70
CA SER A 525 13.24 -7.84 13.55
C SER A 525 14.59 -7.15 13.41
N ILE A 526 15.22 -7.32 12.26
CA ILE A 526 16.51 -6.75 11.91
C ILE A 526 16.40 -6.01 10.58
N ASN A 527 16.75 -4.73 10.56
CA ASN A 527 16.86 -3.95 9.34
C ASN A 527 18.31 -3.53 9.09
N LEU A 528 18.88 -4.04 8.00
CA LEU A 528 20.24 -3.78 7.52
C LEU A 528 20.23 -3.24 6.07
N GLN A 529 19.08 -2.80 5.58
CA GLN A 529 18.90 -2.25 4.24
C GLN A 529 19.90 -1.11 3.97
N SER A 530 20.37 -0.96 2.73
CA SER A 530 21.15 0.21 2.29
C SER A 530 22.46 0.44 3.05
N ASN A 531 23.20 -0.62 3.33
CA ASN A 531 24.56 -0.60 3.89
C ASN A 531 25.60 -1.05 2.84
N ASN A 532 26.82 -1.40 3.27
CA ASN A 532 27.91 -1.92 2.43
C ASN A 532 28.15 -3.42 2.72
N ILE A 533 27.09 -4.18 3.02
CA ILE A 533 27.21 -5.60 3.37
C ILE A 533 27.39 -6.42 2.08
N GLY A 534 28.47 -7.19 2.01
CA GLY A 534 28.74 -8.12 0.90
C GLY A 534 28.10 -9.49 1.09
N SER A 535 28.35 -10.39 0.15
CA SER A 535 27.75 -11.73 0.07
C SER A 535 28.00 -12.59 1.30
N GLU A 536 29.24 -12.60 1.79
CA GLU A 536 29.61 -13.31 3.02
C GLU A 536 28.81 -12.81 4.23
N GLY A 537 28.64 -11.49 4.36
CA GLY A 537 27.85 -10.88 5.43
C GLY A 537 26.37 -11.27 5.35
N ILE A 538 25.78 -11.24 4.15
CA ILE A 538 24.39 -11.68 3.92
C ILE A 538 24.20 -13.15 4.28
N ILE A 539 25.06 -14.05 3.78
CA ILE A 539 25.02 -15.49 4.08
C ILE A 539 25.16 -15.72 5.60
N THR A 540 26.00 -14.94 6.25
CA THR A 540 26.23 -14.99 7.69
C THR A 540 24.97 -14.62 8.47
N ILE A 541 24.29 -13.50 8.17
CA ILE A 541 23.06 -13.14 8.90
C ILE A 541 21.90 -14.10 8.63
N VAL A 542 21.78 -14.61 7.40
CA VAL A 542 20.78 -15.65 7.03
C VAL A 542 20.99 -16.93 7.85
N SER A 543 22.20 -17.19 8.35
CA SER A 543 22.47 -18.38 9.17
C SER A 543 21.69 -18.41 10.49
N CYS A 544 21.22 -17.26 11.00
CA CYS A 544 20.34 -17.12 12.16
C CYS A 544 18.95 -17.72 11.96
N ILE A 545 18.52 -17.92 10.71
CA ILE A 545 17.24 -18.52 10.39
C ILE A 545 17.36 -20.02 10.67
N THR A 546 16.57 -20.48 11.63
CA THR A 546 16.46 -21.88 12.04
C THR A 546 14.99 -22.19 12.31
N PRO A 547 14.57 -23.46 12.32
CA PRO A 547 13.17 -23.82 12.60
C PRO A 547 12.66 -23.32 13.96
N THR A 548 13.56 -23.08 14.92
CA THR A 548 13.27 -22.52 16.25
C THR A 548 13.62 -21.04 16.37
N SER A 549 14.03 -20.40 15.27
CA SER A 549 14.41 -18.99 15.28
C SER A 549 13.18 -18.13 15.56
N ILE A 550 13.39 -17.10 16.36
CA ILE A 550 12.41 -16.05 16.61
C ILE A 550 12.47 -14.94 15.56
N LEU A 551 13.43 -15.00 14.62
CA LEU A 551 13.58 -14.00 13.58
C LEU A 551 12.40 -14.06 12.61
N ASN A 552 11.60 -13.00 12.60
CA ASN A 552 10.42 -12.85 11.75
C ASN A 552 10.63 -11.81 10.66
N THR A 553 11.60 -10.91 10.79
CA THR A 553 11.80 -9.86 9.78
C THR A 553 13.28 -9.59 9.57
N LEU A 554 13.71 -9.68 8.32
CA LEU A 554 15.08 -9.41 7.90
C LEU A 554 15.07 -8.57 6.61
N TYR A 555 15.50 -7.31 6.71
CA TYR A 555 15.71 -6.45 5.54
C TYR A 555 17.21 -6.37 5.25
N ILE A 556 17.61 -6.82 4.07
CA ILE A 556 19.00 -6.81 3.60
C ILE A 556 19.09 -6.29 2.15
N ASP A 557 18.02 -5.68 1.64
CA ASP A 557 17.92 -5.14 0.29
C ASP A 557 18.79 -3.88 0.08
N LYS A 558 19.01 -3.56 -1.20
CA LYS A 558 19.63 -2.30 -1.66
C LYS A 558 21.02 -2.03 -1.07
N GLN A 559 21.83 -3.07 -0.90
CA GLN A 559 23.22 -2.87 -0.48
C GLN A 559 23.97 -2.04 -1.54
N ARG A 560 24.90 -1.20 -1.09
CA ARG A 560 25.76 -0.37 -1.96
C ARG A 560 26.85 -1.20 -2.64
N THR A 561 27.10 -2.41 -2.14
CA THR A 561 28.01 -3.40 -2.74
C THR A 561 27.31 -4.07 -3.93
N SER A 562 28.03 -4.26 -5.03
CA SER A 562 27.56 -5.04 -6.18
C SER A 562 27.86 -6.53 -6.01
N PHE A 563 26.99 -7.40 -6.53
CA PHE A 563 27.13 -8.84 -6.42
C PHE A 563 27.21 -9.51 -7.78
N GLU A 564 28.02 -10.56 -7.88
CA GLU A 564 28.06 -11.45 -9.04
C GLU A 564 26.92 -12.49 -8.98
N GLU A 565 26.57 -13.08 -10.14
CA GLU A 565 25.50 -14.07 -10.24
C GLU A 565 25.72 -15.30 -9.33
N SER A 566 26.96 -15.78 -9.24
CA SER A 566 27.35 -16.89 -8.35
C SER A 566 27.03 -16.58 -6.88
N GLN A 567 27.38 -15.38 -6.43
CA GLN A 567 27.15 -14.92 -5.06
C GLN A 567 25.66 -14.79 -4.75
N VAL A 568 24.89 -14.27 -5.70
CA VAL A 568 23.43 -14.14 -5.58
C VAL A 568 22.76 -15.52 -5.51
N ASN A 569 23.23 -16.48 -6.31
CA ASN A 569 22.80 -17.88 -6.23
C ASN A 569 23.13 -18.50 -4.87
N ASP A 570 24.34 -18.29 -4.34
CA ASP A 570 24.73 -18.81 -3.03
C ASP A 570 23.85 -18.25 -1.91
N ILE A 571 23.52 -16.95 -1.97
CA ILE A 571 22.58 -16.31 -1.05
C ILE A 571 21.20 -16.99 -1.15
N GLY A 572 20.66 -17.16 -2.36
CA GLY A 572 19.36 -17.80 -2.58
C GLY A 572 19.33 -19.24 -2.08
N MET A 573 20.35 -20.04 -2.39
CA MET A 573 20.49 -21.42 -1.91
C MET A 573 20.55 -21.49 -0.38
N LYS A 574 21.27 -20.55 0.25
CA LYS A 574 21.34 -20.46 1.71
C LYS A 574 19.99 -20.16 2.32
N ILE A 575 19.26 -19.19 1.77
CA ILE A 575 17.92 -18.80 2.22
C ILE A 575 16.95 -19.99 2.07
N ALA A 576 16.92 -20.62 0.89
CA ALA A 576 16.08 -21.79 0.62
C ALA A 576 16.29 -22.88 1.68
N THR A 577 17.56 -23.27 1.88
CA THR A 577 17.95 -24.33 2.82
C THR A 577 17.58 -23.96 4.26
N LYS A 578 17.83 -22.71 4.67
CA LYS A 578 17.59 -22.26 6.05
C LYS A 578 16.12 -22.12 6.39
N LEU A 579 15.30 -21.76 5.41
CA LEU A 579 13.85 -21.75 5.53
C LEU A 579 13.23 -23.15 5.46
N GLY A 580 13.97 -24.15 4.98
CA GLY A 580 13.50 -25.53 4.88
C GLY A 580 12.88 -25.87 3.53
N TYR A 581 13.10 -25.06 2.50
CA TYR A 581 12.80 -25.46 1.12
C TYR A 581 13.79 -26.53 0.67
N LYS A 582 13.29 -27.56 0.01
CA LYS A 582 14.13 -28.51 -0.73
C LYS A 582 14.40 -27.95 -2.11
N VAL A 583 15.66 -28.05 -2.55
CA VAL A 583 16.09 -27.63 -3.88
C VAL A 583 16.68 -28.86 -4.56
N ASN A 584 16.04 -29.30 -5.64
CA ASN A 584 16.55 -30.37 -6.49
C ASN A 584 17.12 -29.75 -7.76
N ILE A 585 18.32 -30.18 -8.16
CA ILE A 585 18.95 -29.75 -9.40
C ILE A 585 18.95 -30.95 -10.35
N LYS A 586 18.35 -30.78 -11.53
CA LYS A 586 18.30 -31.78 -12.60
C LYS A 586 18.68 -31.10 -13.92
N ASP A 587 19.62 -31.70 -14.65
CA ASP A 587 20.10 -31.18 -15.94
C ASP A 587 20.55 -29.70 -15.87
N ASN A 588 21.26 -29.33 -14.79
CA ASN A 588 21.69 -27.97 -14.47
C ASN A 588 20.57 -26.94 -14.27
N THR A 589 19.33 -27.39 -14.05
CA THR A 589 18.17 -26.51 -13.75
C THR A 589 17.54 -26.89 -12.41
N ILE A 590 16.90 -25.92 -11.76
CA ILE A 590 16.23 -26.15 -10.47
C ILE A 590 14.81 -26.64 -10.72
N GLU A 591 14.48 -27.82 -10.20
CA GLU A 591 13.16 -28.43 -10.34
C GLU A 591 12.09 -27.61 -9.59
N THR A 592 10.96 -27.34 -10.25
CA THR A 592 9.79 -26.70 -9.62
C THR A 592 8.93 -27.73 -8.90
N GLY A 593 8.21 -27.32 -7.85
CA GLY A 593 7.32 -28.21 -7.10
C GLY A 593 8.00 -29.36 -6.34
N CYS A 594 9.32 -29.32 -6.16
CA CYS A 594 10.11 -30.37 -5.51
C CYS A 594 10.11 -30.28 -3.97
N SER A 595 9.70 -29.14 -3.41
CA SER A 595 9.74 -28.87 -1.97
C SER A 595 8.38 -29.07 -1.31
N PRO A 596 8.30 -29.66 -0.11
CA PRO A 596 7.14 -29.42 0.74
C PRO A 596 7.07 -27.93 1.11
N LEU A 597 5.88 -27.45 1.46
CA LEU A 597 5.74 -26.14 2.09
C LEU A 597 6.49 -26.16 3.44
N PRO A 598 7.44 -25.24 3.69
CA PRO A 598 8.27 -25.33 4.88
C PRO A 598 7.47 -25.19 6.18
N ASN A 599 7.87 -25.91 7.23
CA ASN A 599 7.22 -25.91 8.55
C ASN A 599 7.28 -24.57 9.31
N ILE A 600 7.88 -23.53 8.72
CA ILE A 600 8.01 -22.16 9.28
C ILE A 600 6.65 -21.41 9.36
N LEU A 601 5.54 -22.08 9.11
CA LEU A 601 4.13 -21.63 9.19
C LEU A 601 3.71 -20.95 10.51
N GLN A 602 4.58 -20.81 11.51
CA GLN A 602 4.27 -20.14 12.78
C GLN A 602 4.99 -18.80 13.00
N SER A 603 6.11 -18.52 12.32
CA SER A 603 6.92 -17.32 12.60
C SER A 603 6.54 -16.10 11.75
N GLY A 604 5.83 -16.27 10.63
CA GLY A 604 5.45 -15.15 9.77
C GLY A 604 6.68 -14.40 9.26
N ILE A 605 7.69 -15.15 8.80
CA ILE A 605 8.96 -14.59 8.36
C ILE A 605 8.79 -13.74 7.10
N HIS A 606 9.49 -12.61 7.07
CA HIS A 606 9.60 -11.73 5.92
C HIS A 606 11.07 -11.40 5.67
N ILE A 607 11.56 -11.71 4.47
CA ILE A 607 12.93 -11.43 4.05
C ILE A 607 12.86 -10.56 2.80
N ASN A 608 13.52 -9.41 2.82
CA ASN A 608 13.69 -8.58 1.64
C ASN A 608 15.14 -8.64 1.17
N ILE A 609 15.33 -9.17 -0.03
CA ILE A 609 16.61 -9.29 -0.73
C ILE A 609 16.54 -8.67 -2.12
N SER A 610 15.60 -7.76 -2.35
CA SER A 610 15.54 -7.00 -3.60
C SER A 610 16.77 -6.10 -3.76
N SER A 611 17.06 -5.73 -5.00
CA SER A 611 18.12 -4.81 -5.41
C SER A 611 19.51 -5.21 -4.91
N LEU A 612 19.81 -6.52 -4.89
CA LEU A 612 21.18 -7.02 -4.70
C LEU A 612 21.99 -6.97 -6.01
N GLY A 613 21.37 -6.72 -7.17
CA GLY A 613 22.06 -6.53 -8.45
C GLY A 613 22.43 -7.83 -9.19
N GLY A 614 22.96 -7.67 -10.42
CA GLY A 614 23.42 -8.76 -11.30
C GLY A 614 22.32 -9.47 -12.12
N HIS A 615 22.73 -10.37 -13.04
CA HIS A 615 21.85 -11.41 -13.58
C HIS A 615 21.59 -12.41 -12.45
N THR A 616 20.68 -12.06 -11.55
CA THR A 616 20.23 -12.89 -10.42
C THR A 616 19.91 -14.31 -10.91
N GLY A 617 20.68 -15.29 -10.47
CA GLY A 617 20.55 -16.64 -11.00
C GLY A 617 19.25 -17.34 -10.61
N GLU A 618 19.09 -18.56 -11.11
CA GLU A 618 17.80 -19.26 -11.23
C GLU A 618 17.04 -19.44 -9.89
N ILE A 619 17.75 -19.64 -8.77
CA ILE A 619 17.11 -19.94 -7.47
C ILE A 619 16.33 -18.74 -6.90
N ILE A 620 16.85 -17.52 -7.05
CA ILE A 620 16.27 -16.33 -6.42
C ILE A 620 14.85 -16.11 -6.91
N TYR A 621 14.64 -16.23 -8.23
CA TYR A 621 13.31 -16.08 -8.82
C TYR A 621 12.35 -17.18 -8.43
N LYS A 622 12.84 -18.40 -8.19
CA LYS A 622 11.99 -19.51 -7.73
C LYS A 622 11.58 -19.37 -6.27
N LEU A 623 12.27 -18.53 -5.50
CA LEU A 623 11.96 -18.26 -4.10
C LEU A 623 10.94 -17.13 -3.90
N ASP A 624 10.72 -16.29 -4.92
CA ASP A 624 9.89 -15.11 -4.80
C ASP A 624 8.46 -15.46 -4.37
N CYS A 625 8.02 -14.79 -3.30
CA CYS A 625 6.70 -14.91 -2.69
C CYS A 625 6.51 -13.74 -1.70
N PRO A 626 5.30 -13.51 -1.16
CA PRO A 626 5.09 -12.41 -0.21
C PRO A 626 6.00 -12.43 1.03
N ALA A 627 6.49 -13.61 1.44
CA ALA A 627 7.45 -13.77 2.54
C ALA A 627 8.92 -13.56 2.14
N ILE A 628 9.26 -13.67 0.84
CA ILE A 628 10.62 -13.51 0.32
C ILE A 628 10.55 -12.60 -0.90
N VAL A 629 10.82 -11.31 -0.68
CA VAL A 629 10.75 -10.30 -1.72
C VAL A 629 12.09 -10.25 -2.46
N THR A 630 12.05 -10.49 -3.77
CA THR A 630 13.20 -10.45 -4.66
C THR A 630 13.02 -9.43 -5.79
N ASP A 631 13.96 -9.37 -6.73
CA ASP A 631 13.86 -8.53 -7.93
C ASP A 631 12.94 -9.13 -9.02
N LEU A 632 12.18 -10.21 -8.76
CA LEU A 632 11.27 -10.79 -9.76
C LEU A 632 10.31 -9.77 -10.35
N SER A 633 9.78 -8.87 -9.51
CA SER A 633 8.89 -7.78 -9.92
C SER A 633 9.49 -6.84 -10.98
N SER A 634 10.83 -6.76 -11.09
CA SER A 634 11.53 -6.00 -12.13
C SER A 634 11.56 -6.74 -13.49
N ARG A 635 11.43 -8.06 -13.49
CA ARG A 635 11.37 -8.89 -14.71
C ARG A 635 9.95 -9.13 -15.18
N GLN A 636 9.06 -9.47 -14.26
CA GLN A 636 7.68 -9.82 -14.55
C GLN A 636 6.79 -9.20 -13.49
N LEU A 637 5.66 -8.64 -13.92
CA LEU A 637 4.66 -8.13 -13.00
C LEU A 637 4.00 -9.31 -12.25
N LEU A 638 3.99 -9.24 -10.93
CA LEU A 638 3.39 -10.26 -10.05
C LEU A 638 1.89 -10.03 -9.86
N TYR A 639 1.22 -9.45 -10.84
CA TYR A 639 -0.19 -9.08 -10.77
C TYR A 639 -1.09 -10.21 -11.25
N LEU A 640 -2.31 -10.31 -10.71
CA LEU A 640 -3.32 -11.23 -11.24
C LEU A 640 -3.54 -11.00 -12.74
N THR A 641 -3.41 -12.06 -13.52
CA THR A 641 -3.72 -12.05 -14.96
C THR A 641 -5.23 -12.01 -15.18
N PHE A 642 -5.66 -11.52 -16.35
CA PHE A 642 -7.09 -11.51 -16.70
C PHE A 642 -7.71 -12.92 -16.60
N SER A 643 -7.00 -13.97 -17.03
CA SER A 643 -7.44 -15.36 -16.93
C SER A 643 -7.68 -15.79 -15.48
N GLN A 644 -6.75 -15.48 -14.57
CA GLN A 644 -6.92 -15.78 -13.14
C GLN A 644 -8.10 -15.03 -12.53
N VAL A 645 -8.33 -13.78 -12.94
CA VAL A 645 -9.52 -13.02 -12.51
C VAL A 645 -10.81 -13.63 -13.07
N MET A 646 -10.79 -14.17 -14.30
CA MET A 646 -11.94 -14.89 -14.86
C MET A 646 -12.22 -16.21 -14.12
N GLU A 647 -11.18 -16.93 -13.66
CA GLU A 647 -11.36 -18.10 -12.78
C GLU A 647 -12.00 -17.71 -11.44
N ILE A 648 -11.55 -16.60 -10.83
CA ILE A 648 -12.15 -16.05 -9.60
C ILE A 648 -13.62 -15.68 -9.85
N ALA A 649 -13.90 -14.93 -10.92
CA ALA A 649 -15.25 -14.54 -11.31
C ALA A 649 -16.16 -15.75 -11.55
N SER A 650 -15.62 -16.81 -12.18
CA SER A 650 -16.31 -18.07 -12.39
C SER A 650 -16.71 -18.74 -11.07
N HIS A 651 -15.77 -18.84 -10.13
CA HIS A 651 -16.03 -19.36 -8.80
C HIS A 651 -17.07 -18.53 -8.02
N LEU A 652 -16.98 -17.20 -8.08
CA LEU A 652 -17.93 -16.30 -7.42
C LEU A 652 -19.36 -16.45 -7.96
N LYS A 653 -19.51 -16.85 -9.24
CA LYS A 653 -20.80 -17.20 -9.85
C LYS A 653 -21.28 -18.62 -9.52
N GLY A 654 -20.46 -19.44 -8.86
CA GLY A 654 -20.79 -20.79 -8.42
C GLY A 654 -20.36 -21.92 -9.37
N TYR A 655 -19.59 -21.63 -10.41
CA TYR A 655 -19.04 -22.66 -11.30
C TYR A 655 -17.78 -23.29 -10.68
N LYS A 656 -17.64 -24.62 -10.82
CA LYS A 656 -16.55 -25.39 -10.20
C LYS A 656 -15.40 -25.74 -11.14
N ASP A 657 -15.64 -25.73 -12.45
CA ASP A 657 -14.65 -26.18 -13.44
C ASP A 657 -13.67 -25.07 -13.86
N GLY A 658 -13.80 -23.86 -13.30
CA GLY A 658 -12.94 -22.72 -13.62
C GLY A 658 -13.27 -22.01 -14.94
N GLU A 659 -14.03 -22.68 -15.82
CA GLU A 659 -14.53 -22.07 -17.05
C GLU A 659 -15.47 -20.90 -16.74
N CYS A 660 -15.10 -19.69 -17.15
CA CYS A 660 -15.95 -18.53 -16.94
C CYS A 660 -17.02 -18.46 -18.03
N ILE A 661 -18.28 -18.65 -17.61
CA ILE A 661 -19.46 -18.59 -18.47
C ILE A 661 -20.15 -17.24 -18.25
N LEU A 662 -20.24 -16.43 -19.31
CA LEU A 662 -20.83 -15.09 -19.30
C LEU A 662 -22.02 -14.98 -20.26
N SER A 663 -22.94 -14.06 -20.01
CA SER A 663 -23.90 -13.64 -21.05
C SER A 663 -23.22 -12.68 -22.04
N ASN A 664 -23.79 -12.51 -23.24
CA ASN A 664 -23.30 -11.52 -24.19
C ASN A 664 -23.30 -10.10 -23.58
N VAL A 665 -24.30 -9.78 -22.76
CA VAL A 665 -24.41 -8.48 -22.10
C VAL A 665 -23.26 -8.26 -21.12
N GLU A 666 -22.96 -9.25 -20.27
CA GLU A 666 -21.86 -9.18 -19.32
C GLU A 666 -20.51 -9.07 -20.05
N PHE A 667 -20.29 -9.90 -21.07
CA PHE A 667 -19.06 -9.86 -21.85
C PHE A 667 -18.87 -8.50 -22.52
N ASN A 668 -19.93 -7.94 -23.12
CA ASN A 668 -19.89 -6.61 -23.72
C ASN A 668 -19.65 -5.48 -22.70
N MET A 669 -20.13 -5.61 -21.46
CA MET A 669 -19.82 -4.65 -20.39
C MET A 669 -18.36 -4.77 -19.94
N ILE A 670 -17.82 -5.98 -19.87
CA ILE A 670 -16.42 -6.25 -19.53
C ILE A 670 -15.50 -5.67 -20.60
N THR A 671 -15.70 -6.02 -21.87
CA THR A 671 -14.85 -5.58 -22.99
C THR A 671 -15.10 -4.13 -23.37
N GLY A 672 -16.29 -3.59 -23.11
CA GLY A 672 -16.74 -2.30 -23.61
C GLY A 672 -17.25 -2.33 -25.06
N SER A 673 -17.50 -3.52 -25.63
CA SER A 673 -17.97 -3.69 -27.01
C SER A 673 -19.34 -3.08 -27.31
N ASN A 674 -20.14 -2.76 -26.28
CA ASN A 674 -21.45 -2.11 -26.43
C ASN A 674 -21.39 -0.60 -26.64
N LYS A 675 -20.21 0.01 -26.49
CA LYS A 675 -19.98 1.43 -26.75
C LYS A 675 -19.18 1.49 -28.05
N ASP A 676 -19.52 2.39 -28.97
CA ASP A 676 -18.81 2.58 -30.26
C ASP A 676 -17.34 2.98 -30.04
N ARG A 677 -16.53 2.01 -29.63
CA ARG A 677 -15.12 2.11 -29.23
C ARG A 677 -14.30 1.15 -30.09
N GLU A 678 -13.00 1.41 -30.14
CA GLU A 678 -12.01 0.57 -30.83
C GLU A 678 -11.81 -0.78 -30.10
N VAL A 679 -12.86 -1.60 -30.01
CA VAL A 679 -12.80 -2.98 -29.51
C VAL A 679 -12.91 -3.93 -30.69
N PRO A 680 -12.03 -4.93 -30.85
CA PRO A 680 -12.07 -5.80 -32.01
C PRO A 680 -13.37 -6.61 -32.09
N SER A 681 -14.03 -6.55 -33.24
CA SER A 681 -15.25 -7.28 -33.50
C SER A 681 -15.09 -8.80 -33.46
N TRP A 682 -13.88 -9.32 -33.75
CA TRP A 682 -13.61 -10.76 -33.69
C TRP A 682 -13.72 -11.33 -32.27
N LEU A 683 -13.74 -10.51 -31.22
CA LEU A 683 -14.05 -10.97 -29.86
C LEU A 683 -15.46 -11.56 -29.75
N GLN A 684 -16.37 -11.26 -30.68
CA GLN A 684 -17.69 -11.87 -30.75
C GLN A 684 -17.65 -13.29 -31.33
N LEU A 685 -16.61 -13.65 -32.09
CA LEU A 685 -16.44 -14.96 -32.74
C LEU A 685 -15.76 -15.95 -31.77
N SER A 686 -16.42 -17.09 -31.50
CA SER A 686 -15.90 -18.05 -30.52
C SER A 686 -14.56 -18.67 -30.92
N ASP A 687 -14.42 -19.05 -32.19
CA ASP A 687 -13.20 -19.64 -32.75
C ASP A 687 -12.01 -18.68 -32.72
N LYS A 688 -12.27 -17.36 -32.72
CA LYS A 688 -11.23 -16.33 -32.64
C LYS A 688 -10.83 -15.97 -31.21
N ARG A 689 -11.75 -16.09 -30.24
CA ARG A 689 -11.41 -15.91 -28.82
C ARG A 689 -10.39 -16.94 -28.34
N ASP A 690 -10.49 -18.18 -28.81
CA ASP A 690 -9.59 -19.27 -28.40
C ASP A 690 -8.13 -19.03 -28.81
N VAL A 691 -7.90 -18.23 -29.86
CA VAL A 691 -6.58 -17.80 -30.33
C VAL A 691 -6.27 -16.33 -30.00
N GLY A 692 -7.04 -15.72 -29.10
CA GLY A 692 -6.90 -14.34 -28.68
C GLY A 692 -6.12 -14.18 -27.36
N LEU A 693 -5.36 -13.09 -27.25
CA LEU A 693 -4.69 -12.64 -26.04
C LEU A 693 -5.19 -11.26 -25.61
N TYR A 694 -5.25 -11.07 -24.30
CA TYR A 694 -5.43 -9.79 -23.63
C TYR A 694 -4.10 -9.32 -23.05
N LEU A 695 -3.75 -8.07 -23.35
CA LEU A 695 -2.57 -7.39 -22.84
C LEU A 695 -3.01 -6.30 -21.87
N SER A 696 -2.31 -6.19 -20.74
CA SER A 696 -2.49 -5.07 -19.81
C SER A 696 -1.16 -4.59 -19.26
N ASN A 697 -1.18 -3.39 -18.68
CA ASN A 697 -0.01 -2.69 -18.15
C ASN A 697 1.03 -2.31 -19.20
N LEU A 698 0.57 -2.04 -20.43
CA LEU A 698 1.41 -1.45 -21.46
C LEU A 698 1.73 0.02 -21.12
N PRO A 699 2.94 0.52 -21.44
CA PRO A 699 3.24 1.93 -21.31
C PRO A 699 2.48 2.75 -22.35
N GLY A 700 2.18 4.01 -22.02
CA GLY A 700 1.35 4.89 -22.86
C GLY A 700 1.92 5.19 -24.26
N ASN A 701 3.22 4.97 -24.47
CA ASN A 701 3.91 5.12 -25.76
C ASN A 701 4.03 3.81 -26.56
N ALA A 702 3.44 2.70 -26.09
CA ALA A 702 3.41 1.44 -26.83
C ALA A 702 2.63 1.60 -28.15
N THR A 703 3.20 1.05 -29.23
CA THR A 703 2.62 1.09 -30.58
C THR A 703 2.38 -0.32 -31.11
N VAL A 704 1.48 -0.44 -32.09
CA VAL A 704 1.18 -1.72 -32.77
C VAL A 704 2.45 -2.33 -33.36
N ASN A 705 3.18 -1.59 -34.18
CA ASN A 705 4.40 -2.08 -34.84
C ASN A 705 5.46 -2.60 -33.85
N LYS A 706 5.57 -1.99 -32.66
CA LYS A 706 6.55 -2.46 -31.67
C LYS A 706 6.08 -3.76 -31.01
N LEU A 707 4.79 -3.92 -30.77
CA LEU A 707 4.24 -5.19 -30.26
C LEU A 707 4.30 -6.29 -31.31
N GLU A 708 4.01 -5.99 -32.58
CA GLU A 708 4.20 -6.93 -33.69
C GLU A 708 5.64 -7.41 -33.74
N ALA A 709 6.61 -6.49 -33.71
CA ALA A 709 8.03 -6.86 -33.67
C ALA A 709 8.39 -7.73 -32.45
N ILE A 710 7.86 -7.44 -31.26
CA ILE A 710 8.09 -8.27 -30.07
C ILE A 710 7.51 -9.67 -30.28
N PHE A 711 6.25 -9.78 -30.71
CA PHE A 711 5.61 -11.10 -30.87
C PHE A 711 6.21 -11.91 -32.02
N GLU A 712 6.43 -11.31 -33.17
CA GLU A 712 6.92 -12.02 -34.36
C GLU A 712 8.42 -12.32 -34.29
N MET A 713 9.23 -11.36 -33.82
CA MET A 713 10.69 -11.50 -33.85
C MET A 713 11.27 -12.05 -32.55
N GLU A 714 10.73 -11.65 -31.39
CA GLU A 714 11.28 -12.05 -30.09
C GLU A 714 10.56 -13.33 -29.57
N ALA A 715 9.22 -13.38 -29.66
CA ALA A 715 8.44 -14.53 -29.19
C ALA A 715 8.13 -15.60 -30.27
N ASP A 716 8.60 -15.41 -31.51
CA ASP A 716 8.40 -16.33 -32.65
C ASP A 716 6.92 -16.73 -32.87
N CYS A 717 6.01 -15.76 -32.78
CA CYS A 717 4.58 -15.94 -32.92
C CYS A 717 4.08 -15.47 -34.31
N ASN A 718 3.02 -16.10 -34.82
CA ASN A 718 2.28 -15.60 -35.97
C ASN A 718 1.12 -14.72 -35.49
N VAL A 719 1.18 -13.42 -35.81
CA VAL A 719 0.20 -12.43 -35.38
C VAL A 719 -0.73 -12.06 -36.53
N ASP A 720 -2.04 -12.22 -36.32
CA ASP A 720 -3.06 -11.81 -37.29
C ASP A 720 -3.49 -10.36 -37.10
N GLU A 721 -3.61 -9.87 -35.85
CA GLU A 721 -4.05 -8.49 -35.56
C GLU A 721 -3.61 -8.06 -34.16
N ILE A 722 -3.18 -6.80 -34.01
CA ILE A 722 -3.02 -6.14 -32.71
C ILE A 722 -3.91 -4.91 -32.65
N CYS A 723 -4.72 -4.82 -31.60
CA CYS A 723 -5.58 -3.68 -31.32
C CYS A 723 -5.22 -3.07 -29.97
N LEU A 724 -4.70 -1.85 -30.00
CA LEU A 724 -4.42 -1.07 -28.78
C LEU A 724 -5.62 -0.22 -28.40
N MET A 725 -6.08 -0.35 -27.17
CA MET A 725 -7.18 0.46 -26.66
C MET A 725 -6.68 1.85 -26.31
N LYS A 726 -7.42 2.87 -26.71
CA LYS A 726 -7.09 4.27 -26.41
C LYS A 726 -7.99 4.84 -25.33
N ASP A 727 -7.43 5.73 -24.52
CA ASP A 727 -8.20 6.56 -23.61
C ASP A 727 -9.13 7.48 -24.43
N PRO A 728 -10.44 7.56 -24.11
CA PRO A 728 -11.40 8.32 -24.90
C PRO A 728 -11.10 9.82 -25.00
N VAL A 729 -10.42 10.38 -23.99
CA VAL A 729 -10.18 11.82 -23.87
C VAL A 729 -8.83 12.20 -24.46
N SER A 730 -7.76 11.58 -23.98
CA SER A 730 -6.38 11.88 -24.40
C SER A 730 -5.99 11.22 -25.72
N ARG A 731 -6.76 10.21 -26.18
CA ARG A 731 -6.47 9.38 -27.36
C ARG A 731 -5.15 8.62 -27.30
N ASN A 732 -4.44 8.68 -26.17
CA ASN A 732 -3.23 7.90 -25.92
C ASN A 732 -3.59 6.44 -25.61
N ASN A 733 -2.61 5.54 -25.70
CA ASN A 733 -2.80 4.15 -25.28
C ASN A 733 -3.23 4.11 -23.81
N SER A 734 -4.32 3.39 -23.53
CA SER A 734 -4.87 3.17 -22.19
C SER A 734 -4.11 2.14 -21.36
N GLY A 735 -3.04 1.56 -21.94
CA GLY A 735 -2.24 0.50 -21.33
C GLY A 735 -2.81 -0.90 -21.55
N ILE A 736 -3.80 -1.04 -22.44
CA ILE A 736 -4.56 -2.26 -22.70
C ILE A 736 -4.52 -2.57 -24.20
N GLY A 737 -4.41 -3.85 -24.54
CA GLY A 737 -4.46 -4.30 -25.93
C GLY A 737 -5.06 -5.69 -26.09
N TRP A 738 -5.44 -5.99 -27.33
CA TRP A 738 -5.92 -7.30 -27.77
C TRP A 738 -5.06 -7.79 -28.92
N VAL A 739 -4.66 -9.05 -28.89
CA VAL A 739 -3.88 -9.68 -29.96
C VAL A 739 -4.63 -10.89 -30.46
N LEU A 740 -4.81 -10.98 -31.77
CA LEU A 740 -5.28 -12.19 -32.44
C LEU A 740 -4.08 -12.92 -33.02
N MET A 741 -3.88 -14.17 -32.60
CA MET A 741 -2.87 -15.04 -33.18
C MET A 741 -3.45 -15.86 -34.33
N SER A 742 -2.59 -16.21 -35.30
CA SER A 742 -3.00 -17.05 -36.43
C SER A 742 -3.31 -18.49 -36.01
N ASP A 743 -2.75 -18.96 -34.89
CA ASP A 743 -2.83 -20.34 -34.44
C ASP A 743 -2.62 -20.49 -32.92
N ALA A 744 -3.04 -21.64 -32.37
CA ALA A 744 -2.93 -21.95 -30.94
C ALA A 744 -1.49 -22.13 -30.45
N LYS A 745 -0.57 -22.54 -31.32
CA LYS A 745 0.86 -22.73 -30.97
C LYS A 745 1.52 -21.37 -30.72
N SER A 746 1.15 -20.33 -31.47
CA SER A 746 1.57 -18.95 -31.25
C SER A 746 1.06 -18.42 -29.90
N VAL A 747 -0.16 -18.79 -29.49
CA VAL A 747 -0.68 -18.48 -28.15
C VAL A 747 0.12 -19.17 -27.04
N GLU A 748 0.57 -20.41 -27.24
CA GLU A 748 1.47 -21.11 -26.29
C GLU A 748 2.83 -20.43 -26.16
N LYS A 749 3.46 -20.09 -27.29
CA LYS A 749 4.74 -19.38 -27.31
C LYS A 749 4.68 -18.03 -26.58
N ALA A 750 3.65 -17.23 -26.86
CA ALA A 750 3.46 -15.93 -26.19
C ALA A 750 3.31 -16.05 -24.67
N ILE A 751 2.62 -17.10 -24.18
CA ILE A 751 2.48 -17.33 -22.74
C ILE A 751 3.79 -17.82 -22.12
N GLN A 752 4.55 -18.67 -22.81
CA GLN A 752 5.88 -19.08 -22.36
C GLN A 752 6.84 -17.89 -22.28
N PHE A 753 6.84 -17.03 -23.29
CA PHE A 753 7.60 -15.77 -23.33
C PHE A 753 7.27 -14.85 -22.13
N PHE A 754 5.98 -14.74 -21.79
CA PHE A 754 5.54 -14.02 -20.57
C PHE A 754 6.05 -14.68 -19.28
N GLN A 755 5.91 -16.00 -19.15
CA GLN A 755 6.33 -16.76 -17.96
C GLN A 755 7.85 -16.73 -17.74
N GLN A 756 8.64 -16.52 -18.79
CA GLN A 756 10.09 -16.33 -18.72
C GLN A 756 10.49 -14.89 -18.31
N GLY A 757 9.52 -13.99 -18.17
CA GLY A 757 9.76 -12.58 -17.81
C GLY A 757 10.35 -11.76 -18.96
N GLU A 758 10.15 -12.22 -20.20
CA GLU A 758 10.66 -11.55 -21.41
C GLU A 758 9.66 -10.55 -22.00
N ALA A 759 8.39 -10.64 -21.63
CA ALA A 759 7.33 -9.72 -22.05
C ALA A 759 7.55 -8.28 -21.54
N LYS A 760 8.40 -7.54 -22.25
CA LYS A 760 8.79 -6.17 -21.95
C LYS A 760 8.72 -5.29 -23.18
N ILE A 761 8.33 -4.04 -22.97
CA ILE A 761 8.37 -3.00 -23.99
C ILE A 761 9.00 -1.75 -23.38
N PHE A 762 10.04 -1.23 -24.05
CA PHE A 762 10.91 -0.17 -23.50
C PHE A 762 11.50 -0.50 -22.12
N GLY A 763 11.80 -1.79 -21.90
CA GLY A 763 12.31 -2.30 -20.62
C GLY A 763 11.26 -2.43 -19.51
N GLN A 764 10.00 -2.04 -19.74
CA GLN A 764 8.91 -2.18 -18.77
C GLN A 764 8.14 -3.48 -19.01
N PRO A 765 7.94 -4.34 -17.99
CA PRO A 765 7.16 -5.55 -18.13
C PRO A 765 5.67 -5.26 -18.30
N PHE A 766 4.99 -6.09 -19.09
CA PHE A 766 3.53 -6.06 -19.28
C PHE A 766 2.93 -7.46 -19.09
N LEU A 767 1.62 -7.55 -18.89
CA LEU A 767 0.92 -8.81 -18.68
C LEU A 767 0.40 -9.36 -20.01
N ILE A 768 0.48 -10.69 -20.16
CA ILE A 768 -0.14 -11.44 -21.26
C ILE A 768 -1.10 -12.45 -20.65
N SER A 769 -2.35 -12.46 -21.12
CA SER A 769 -3.37 -13.40 -20.67
C SER A 769 -4.13 -14.00 -21.84
N ARG A 770 -4.43 -15.30 -21.77
CA ARG A 770 -5.39 -15.93 -22.70
C ARG A 770 -6.81 -15.45 -22.42
N ILE A 771 -7.65 -15.46 -23.45
CA ILE A 771 -9.08 -15.18 -23.35
C ILE A 771 -9.82 -16.51 -23.17
N GLN A 772 -9.89 -17.02 -21.94
CA GLN A 772 -10.61 -18.27 -21.63
C GLN A 772 -12.04 -17.97 -21.16
N VAL A 773 -12.94 -17.67 -22.10
CA VAL A 773 -14.33 -17.28 -21.80
C VAL A 773 -15.32 -17.99 -22.73
N LYS A 774 -16.37 -18.58 -22.16
CA LYS A 774 -17.52 -19.13 -22.89
C LYS A 774 -18.73 -18.21 -22.74
N LEU A 775 -19.49 -18.06 -23.81
CA LEU A 775 -20.74 -17.31 -23.81
C LEU A 775 -21.90 -18.31 -23.86
N HIS A 776 -22.83 -18.25 -22.89
CA HIS A 776 -23.94 -19.20 -22.83
C HIS A 776 -25.11 -18.84 -23.75
N ASP A 777 -25.25 -17.57 -24.09
CA ASP A 777 -26.18 -17.12 -25.11
C ASP A 777 -25.42 -17.00 -26.44
N SER A 778 -25.98 -17.56 -27.52
CA SER A 778 -25.44 -17.32 -28.86
C SER A 778 -25.49 -15.82 -29.16
N ALA A 779 -24.38 -15.24 -29.62
CA ALA A 779 -24.41 -13.92 -30.24
C ALA A 779 -25.52 -13.90 -31.30
N SER A 780 -26.21 -12.77 -31.50
CA SER A 780 -27.18 -12.71 -32.59
C SER A 780 -26.48 -13.07 -33.90
N LEU A 781 -27.14 -13.86 -34.77
CA LEU A 781 -26.60 -14.24 -36.07
C LEU A 781 -26.08 -13.01 -36.84
N GLU A 782 -26.78 -11.88 -36.66
CA GLU A 782 -26.42 -10.57 -37.19
C GLU A 782 -25.11 -10.01 -36.61
N ALA A 783 -24.86 -10.13 -35.30
CA ALA A 783 -23.62 -9.67 -34.67
C ALA A 783 -22.42 -10.49 -35.14
N GLU A 784 -22.60 -11.80 -35.28
CA GLU A 784 -21.55 -12.69 -35.80
C GLU A 784 -21.23 -12.39 -37.27
N GLN A 785 -22.26 -12.24 -38.12
CA GLN A 785 -22.10 -11.85 -39.52
C GLN A 785 -21.42 -10.48 -39.66
N LYS A 786 -21.83 -9.50 -38.84
CA LYS A 786 -21.23 -8.17 -38.80
C LYS A 786 -19.74 -8.26 -38.42
N ALA A 787 -19.39 -9.05 -37.41
CA ALA A 787 -18.01 -9.24 -36.99
C ALA A 787 -17.14 -9.88 -38.08
N ARG A 788 -17.65 -10.90 -38.78
CA ARG A 788 -16.94 -11.52 -39.92
C ARG A 788 -16.70 -10.52 -41.06
N LYS A 789 -17.73 -9.77 -41.44
CA LYS A 789 -17.63 -8.75 -42.51
C LYS A 789 -16.63 -7.64 -42.15
N ASP A 790 -16.72 -7.11 -40.94
CA ASP A 790 -15.80 -6.07 -40.44
C ASP A 790 -14.35 -6.56 -40.40
N MET A 791 -14.12 -7.82 -40.01
CA MET A 791 -12.79 -8.44 -40.06
C MET A 791 -12.26 -8.57 -41.49
N GLU A 792 -13.08 -9.02 -42.44
CA GLU A 792 -12.69 -9.11 -43.86
C GLU A 792 -12.34 -7.74 -44.46
N GLU A 793 -13.11 -6.71 -44.12
CA GLU A 793 -12.85 -5.33 -44.55
C GLU A 793 -11.53 -4.81 -43.97
N ARG A 794 -11.27 -5.01 -42.66
CA ARG A 794 -9.99 -4.63 -42.04
C ARG A 794 -8.79 -5.36 -42.66
N LEU A 795 -8.92 -6.64 -42.96
CA LEU A 795 -7.86 -7.43 -43.61
C LEU A 795 -7.57 -6.92 -45.03
N LYS A 796 -8.61 -6.56 -45.79
CA LYS A 796 -8.44 -5.94 -47.12
C LYS A 796 -7.73 -4.60 -47.01
N GLN A 797 -8.14 -3.76 -46.07
CA GLN A 797 -7.52 -2.45 -45.86
C GLN A 797 -6.05 -2.58 -45.48
N ARG A 798 -5.70 -3.49 -44.56
CA ARG A 798 -4.31 -3.74 -44.17
C ARG A 798 -3.44 -4.20 -45.34
N LYS A 799 -3.93 -5.08 -46.21
CA LYS A 799 -3.20 -5.47 -47.42
C LYS A 799 -2.93 -4.30 -48.36
N ILE A 800 -3.88 -3.37 -48.49
CA ILE A 800 -3.73 -2.15 -49.28
C ILE A 800 -2.67 -1.24 -48.63
N ASP A 801 -2.76 -1.01 -47.32
CA ASP A 801 -1.84 -0.15 -46.57
C ASP A 801 -0.41 -0.71 -46.59
N GLU A 802 -0.23 -2.02 -46.42
CA GLU A 802 1.09 -2.66 -46.55
C GLU A 802 1.66 -2.55 -47.97
N ALA A 803 0.82 -2.72 -49.00
CA ALA A 803 1.26 -2.55 -50.38
C ALA A 803 1.72 -1.11 -50.65
N ALA A 804 0.97 -0.12 -50.15
CA ALA A 804 1.34 1.29 -50.23
C ALA A 804 2.63 1.58 -49.45
N HIS A 805 2.78 1.02 -48.25
CA HIS A 805 4.00 1.17 -47.45
C HIS A 805 5.24 0.56 -48.14
N ARG A 806 5.10 -0.65 -48.71
CA ARG A 806 6.16 -1.29 -49.52
C ARG A 806 6.58 -0.42 -50.71
N GLN A 807 5.62 0.18 -51.42
CA GLN A 807 5.92 1.10 -52.51
C GLN A 807 6.65 2.36 -52.03
N LEU A 808 6.27 2.92 -50.87
CA LEU A 808 6.94 4.07 -50.28
C LEU A 808 8.41 3.77 -49.92
N ILE A 809 8.68 2.59 -49.33
CA ILE A 809 10.05 2.17 -49.01
C ILE A 809 10.89 2.06 -50.28
N LEU A 810 10.36 1.43 -51.33
CA LEU A 810 11.06 1.29 -52.62
C LEU A 810 11.38 2.67 -53.22
N HIS A 811 10.40 3.57 -53.26
CA HIS A 811 10.59 4.93 -53.76
C HIS A 811 11.64 5.72 -52.97
N ASN A 812 11.57 5.69 -51.64
CA ASN A 812 12.55 6.35 -50.77
C ASN A 812 13.96 5.78 -50.94
N THR A 813 14.07 4.47 -51.14
CA THR A 813 15.35 3.79 -51.40
C THR A 813 15.93 4.24 -52.73
N GLU A 814 15.10 4.27 -53.78
CA GLU A 814 15.52 4.73 -55.12
C GLU A 814 15.98 6.19 -55.10
N GLU A 815 15.23 7.09 -54.44
CA GLU A 815 15.61 8.49 -54.26
C GLU A 815 16.90 8.66 -53.45
N SER A 816 17.10 7.84 -52.41
CA SER A 816 18.37 7.80 -51.67
C SER A 816 19.54 7.40 -52.57
N TRP A 817 19.36 6.38 -53.41
CA TRP A 817 20.36 5.94 -54.38
C TRP A 817 20.67 7.01 -55.43
N LYS A 818 19.66 7.72 -55.94
CA LYS A 818 19.86 8.87 -56.84
C LYS A 818 20.66 9.99 -56.18
N ARG A 819 20.36 10.34 -54.93
CA ARG A 819 21.13 11.35 -54.16
C ARG A 819 22.57 10.90 -53.94
N HIS A 820 22.78 9.62 -53.63
CA HIS A 820 24.12 9.06 -53.46
C HIS A 820 24.91 9.09 -54.78
N ALA A 821 24.30 8.67 -55.89
CA ALA A 821 24.92 8.73 -57.22
C ALA A 821 25.24 10.17 -57.65
N TYR A 822 24.32 11.11 -57.40
CA TYR A 822 24.54 12.53 -57.69
C TYR A 822 25.72 13.11 -56.88
N ARG A 823 25.82 12.76 -55.59
CA ARG A 823 26.94 13.14 -54.72
C ARG A 823 28.28 12.59 -55.23
N LEU A 824 28.31 11.34 -55.67
CA LEU A 824 29.52 10.73 -56.25
C LEU A 824 29.94 11.39 -57.58
N ALA A 825 28.97 11.84 -58.38
CA ALA A 825 29.23 12.51 -59.66
C ALA A 825 29.65 13.99 -59.52
N HIS A 826 29.41 14.63 -58.37
CA HIS A 826 29.70 16.05 -58.14
C HIS A 826 30.52 16.25 -56.85
N PRO A 827 31.86 16.14 -56.92
CA PRO A 827 32.73 16.21 -55.75
C PRO A 827 32.54 17.48 -54.90
N ALA A 828 32.30 18.63 -55.53
CA ALA A 828 32.04 19.89 -54.82
C ALA A 828 30.82 19.84 -53.87
N TYR A 829 29.84 18.97 -54.14
CA TYR A 829 28.65 18.72 -53.31
C TYR A 829 28.94 17.72 -52.17
N ALA A 830 29.89 16.80 -52.36
CA ALA A 830 30.34 15.86 -51.32
C ALA A 830 31.21 16.54 -50.25
N ASP A 831 31.96 17.57 -50.66
CA ASP A 831 32.90 18.32 -49.83
C ASP A 831 32.23 19.47 -49.04
N GLY A 832 30.92 19.70 -49.22
CA GLY A 832 30.16 20.78 -48.56
C GLY A 832 30.46 22.20 -49.06
N ARG A 833 31.09 22.35 -50.25
CA ARG A 833 31.47 23.67 -50.80
C ARG A 833 30.37 24.36 -51.58
N ILE A 834 29.30 23.64 -51.92
CA ILE A 834 28.08 24.17 -52.55
C ILE A 834 26.90 23.56 -51.80
N TRP A 835 25.99 24.42 -51.33
CA TRP A 835 24.76 24.04 -50.62
C TRP A 835 23.66 23.64 -51.61
#